data_AF-A0A8J6P1H2-F1
#
_entry.id   AF-A0A8J6P1H2-F1
#
_cell.length_a   1.000
_cell.length_b   1.000
_cell.length_c   1.000
_cell.angle_alpha   90.00
_cell.angle_beta   90.00
_cell.angle_gamma   90.00
#
_symmetry.space_group_name_H-M   'P 1'
#
loop_
_entity.id
_entity.type
_entity.pdbx_description
1 polymer ?
#
loop_
_entity_poly.entity_id
_entity_poly.type
_entity_poly.pdbx_seq_one_letter_code
_entity_poly.pdbx_strand_id
1 'polypeptide(L)'
;MSRKKTWLVILLSFELAVLIPLSLAFLPITPRTHTILLEARKFGYSPARIVVNKGDTIALSMASADVPHGFFLDGYPLELINKQGVTFRKYTWQDHEGKPITDWDRVSSTKFVASRPGKFTFRCIQTCGNLHPFMTGELIVRPNTSYHLMASLSIWTVFCVLFLIRFDSPTRFSGFKRINILDRLPGLKRLVKHRSFQFLIILPNVVVFYLFILSSLWGSPVGNRNVAIIFVWILWWFVLKAIIVPLGGRIWCMVCPLPAPAEWLSRKRLTTVKYFQKPFKRLHHRFTGLQKDWPKKMDNIWLQNILFLVLISFGMILITRPIATAIIFLIILGLTLVLALIFRQRVFCLYLCPVGGFLGTYSMASMTAVRVIDPDICKKHREKSCLAGGPGGWACPWNQYIGKMSRNNYCGLCTECIKSCPKDNVGVFFRPFGSDRMLRGYDEMFNVMIMLVVAIAFSITMLGPWGFIKDAANVTESGQIIPFLIYLASIWTLALLIFPGLFALTAKGANRLAGRPADDRTVTLKLAYTLIPVGIFAWIAFSLPAVMINYNYILSVISDPLGLGWNLFGTADYPFNPLYPQWIPLIQGGILLAGLYFGLTRGYLGLKNLVQEPSRRIRIMILPSLFALLVVNLLLKLYMG
;
A
#
# COMPACT_ATOMS: atom_id res chain seq x y z
N MET A 1 -30.82 4.90 25.43
CA MET A 1 -31.41 3.77 24.68
C MET A 1 -30.76 2.47 25.17
N SER A 2 -31.53 1.40 25.40
CA SER A 2 -30.96 0.12 25.89
C SER A 2 -30.08 -0.53 24.83
N ARG A 3 -29.10 -1.34 25.25
CA ARG A 3 -28.18 -2.07 24.33
C ARG A 3 -28.95 -2.90 23.30
N LYS A 4 -30.04 -3.57 23.72
CA LYS A 4 -30.90 -4.36 22.82
C LYS A 4 -31.51 -3.50 21.71
N LYS A 5 -32.09 -2.34 22.07
CA LYS A 5 -32.67 -1.39 21.10
C LYS A 5 -31.61 -0.83 20.14
N THR A 6 -30.38 -0.56 20.61
CA THR A 6 -29.27 -0.13 19.73
C THR A 6 -28.93 -1.17 18.68
N TRP A 7 -28.80 -2.44 19.06
CA TRP A 7 -28.51 -3.50 18.10
C TRP A 7 -29.65 -3.76 17.13
N LEU A 8 -30.90 -3.70 17.59
CA LEU A 8 -32.07 -3.83 16.72
C LEU A 8 -32.06 -2.77 15.60
N VAL A 9 -31.80 -1.49 15.93
CA VAL A 9 -31.72 -0.42 14.92
C VAL A 9 -30.59 -0.66 13.92
N ILE A 10 -29.42 -1.14 14.39
CA ILE A 10 -28.27 -1.44 13.52
C ILE A 10 -28.58 -2.61 12.58
N LEU A 11 -29.27 -3.64 13.07
CA LEU A 11 -29.66 -4.82 12.28
C LEU A 11 -30.72 -4.46 11.24
N LEU A 12 -31.78 -3.75 11.62
CA LEU A 12 -32.80 -3.29 10.68
C LEU A 12 -32.22 -2.37 9.60
N SER A 13 -31.32 -1.45 9.97
CA SER A 13 -30.67 -0.60 8.98
C SER A 13 -29.67 -1.35 8.10
N PHE A 14 -29.08 -2.44 8.60
CA PHE A 14 -28.22 -3.33 7.82
C PHE A 14 -29.04 -4.11 6.78
N GLU A 15 -30.18 -4.67 7.18
CA GLU A 15 -31.11 -5.34 6.28
C GLU A 15 -31.53 -4.41 5.14
N LEU A 16 -31.92 -3.16 5.45
CA LEU A 16 -32.23 -2.16 4.42
C LEU A 16 -31.02 -1.86 3.51
N ALA A 17 -29.82 -1.71 4.10
CA ALA A 17 -28.61 -1.42 3.34
C ALA A 17 -28.21 -2.55 2.37
N VAL A 18 -28.64 -3.79 2.64
CA VAL A 18 -28.39 -4.96 1.79
C VAL A 18 -29.54 -5.20 0.80
N LEU A 19 -30.79 -5.17 1.27
CA LEU A 19 -31.96 -5.52 0.45
C LEU A 19 -32.24 -4.50 -0.65
N ILE A 20 -32.05 -3.20 -0.39
CA ILE A 20 -32.31 -2.14 -1.39
C ILE A 20 -31.38 -2.28 -2.62
N PRO A 21 -30.04 -2.43 -2.47
CA PRO A 21 -29.19 -2.66 -3.64
C PRO A 21 -29.42 -3.99 -4.35
N LEU A 22 -29.79 -5.04 -3.60
CA LEU A 22 -30.08 -6.35 -4.18
C LEU A 22 -31.40 -6.37 -4.97
N SER A 23 -32.39 -5.56 -4.57
CA SER A 23 -33.66 -5.48 -5.29
C SER A 23 -33.50 -4.93 -6.72
N LEU A 24 -32.44 -4.16 -6.98
CA LEU A 24 -32.09 -3.71 -8.33
C LEU A 24 -31.84 -4.87 -9.30
N ALA A 25 -31.50 -6.07 -8.80
CA ALA A 25 -31.31 -7.27 -9.62
C ALA A 25 -32.59 -7.72 -10.34
N PHE A 26 -33.77 -7.32 -9.84
CA PHE A 26 -35.08 -7.71 -10.36
C PHE A 26 -35.68 -6.68 -11.33
N LEU A 27 -34.93 -5.63 -11.69
CA LEU A 27 -35.39 -4.69 -12.70
C LEU A 27 -35.57 -5.41 -14.04
N PRO A 28 -36.69 -5.18 -14.76
CA PRO A 28 -36.94 -5.82 -16.04
C PRO A 28 -35.92 -5.32 -17.07
N ILE A 29 -35.31 -6.27 -17.80
CA ILE A 29 -34.31 -5.99 -18.82
C ILE A 29 -34.71 -6.77 -20.07
N THR A 30 -34.69 -6.08 -21.21
CA THR A 30 -34.88 -6.69 -22.52
C THR A 30 -33.50 -6.95 -23.14
N PRO A 31 -33.10 -8.22 -23.36
CA PRO A 31 -31.84 -8.55 -24.00
C PRO A 31 -31.73 -7.93 -25.39
N ARG A 32 -30.58 -7.32 -25.67
CA ARG A 32 -30.23 -6.80 -26.99
C ARG A 32 -28.94 -7.41 -27.50
N THR A 33 -28.75 -7.36 -28.81
CA THR A 33 -27.47 -7.72 -29.42
C THR A 33 -26.69 -6.45 -29.73
N HIS A 34 -25.43 -6.39 -29.28
CA HIS A 34 -24.51 -5.30 -29.56
C HIS A 34 -23.35 -5.81 -30.40
N THR A 35 -23.05 -5.12 -31.50
CA THR A 35 -21.85 -5.39 -32.29
C THR A 35 -20.79 -4.36 -31.93
N ILE A 36 -19.64 -4.82 -31.45
CA ILE A 36 -18.57 -3.95 -30.95
C ILE A 36 -17.28 -4.25 -31.72
N LEU A 37 -16.76 -3.24 -32.40
CA LEU A 37 -15.38 -3.23 -32.87
C LEU A 37 -14.49 -2.70 -31.75
N LEU A 38 -13.59 -3.54 -31.26
CA LEU A 38 -12.63 -3.22 -30.22
C LEU A 38 -11.25 -3.05 -30.85
N GLU A 39 -10.78 -1.81 -30.92
CA GLU A 39 -9.46 -1.47 -31.41
C GLU A 39 -8.46 -1.44 -30.24
N ALA A 40 -7.39 -2.21 -30.34
CA ALA A 40 -6.31 -2.25 -29.37
C ALA A 40 -5.10 -1.45 -29.87
N ARG A 41 -4.54 -0.61 -28.99
CA ARG A 41 -3.29 0.12 -29.22
C ARG A 41 -2.43 0.13 -27.96
N LYS A 42 -1.15 0.45 -28.05
CA LYS A 42 -0.35 0.79 -26.87
C LYS A 42 -0.91 2.07 -26.21
N PHE A 43 -1.31 2.09 -24.93
CA PHE A 43 -1.60 0.97 -24.02
C PHE A 43 -3.04 1.01 -23.51
N GLY A 44 -4.01 0.89 -24.43
CA GLY A 44 -5.42 0.93 -24.14
C GLY A 44 -6.30 0.39 -25.27
N TYR A 45 -7.60 0.31 -24.98
CA TYR A 45 -8.61 -0.17 -25.91
C TYR A 45 -9.57 0.97 -26.29
N SER A 46 -10.14 0.89 -27.49
CA SER A 46 -11.22 1.75 -27.96
C SER A 46 -12.38 0.87 -28.46
N PRO A 47 -13.58 0.95 -27.85
CA PRO A 47 -13.92 1.72 -26.66
C PRO A 47 -13.22 1.19 -25.40
N ALA A 48 -12.77 2.11 -24.54
CA ALA A 48 -12.12 1.77 -23.26
C ALA A 48 -13.10 1.19 -22.23
N ARG A 49 -14.39 1.51 -22.38
CA ARG A 49 -15.47 1.09 -21.51
C ARG A 49 -16.68 0.68 -22.34
N ILE A 50 -17.17 -0.54 -22.10
CA ILE A 50 -18.37 -1.13 -22.73
C ILE A 50 -19.44 -1.23 -21.64
N VAL A 51 -20.64 -0.71 -21.90
CA VAL A 51 -21.76 -0.76 -20.95
C VAL A 51 -22.94 -1.45 -21.61
N VAL A 52 -23.38 -2.57 -21.02
CA VAL A 52 -24.47 -3.40 -21.51
C VAL A 52 -25.39 -3.78 -20.35
N ASN A 53 -26.53 -4.40 -20.64
CA ASN A 53 -27.39 -4.98 -19.61
C ASN A 53 -27.17 -6.49 -19.48
N LYS A 54 -27.50 -7.03 -18.31
CA LYS A 54 -27.49 -8.47 -18.05
C LYS A 54 -28.40 -9.17 -19.06
N GLY A 55 -27.88 -10.19 -19.74
CA GLY A 55 -28.57 -10.94 -20.78
C GLY A 55 -28.30 -10.44 -22.20
N ASP A 56 -27.70 -9.26 -22.38
CA ASP A 56 -27.31 -8.79 -23.71
C ASP A 56 -26.28 -9.72 -24.35
N THR A 57 -26.40 -9.91 -25.67
CA THR A 57 -25.42 -10.63 -26.48
C THR A 57 -24.43 -9.64 -27.08
N ILE A 58 -23.14 -9.87 -26.90
CA ILE A 58 -22.07 -9.04 -27.45
C ILE A 58 -21.39 -9.81 -28.57
N ALA A 59 -21.46 -9.28 -29.80
CA ALA A 59 -20.67 -9.71 -30.94
C ALA A 59 -19.40 -8.83 -31.03
N LEU A 60 -18.29 -9.35 -30.54
CA LEU A 60 -17.02 -8.64 -30.42
C LEU A 60 -16.10 -8.97 -31.59
N SER A 61 -15.68 -7.95 -32.33
CA SER A 61 -14.59 -8.03 -33.30
C SER A 61 -13.40 -7.24 -32.77
N MET A 62 -12.20 -7.83 -32.83
CA MET A 62 -10.98 -7.19 -32.34
C MET A 62 -10.11 -6.77 -33.52
N ALA A 63 -9.56 -5.56 -33.46
CA ALA A 63 -8.55 -5.04 -34.36
C ALA A 63 -7.34 -4.53 -33.56
N SER A 64 -6.18 -4.47 -34.22
CA SER A 64 -4.95 -3.95 -33.65
C SER A 64 -4.43 -2.79 -34.50
N ALA A 65 -4.13 -1.66 -33.86
CA ALA A 65 -3.68 -0.44 -34.53
C ALA A 65 -2.15 -0.36 -34.73
N ASP A 66 -1.37 -1.11 -33.96
CA ASP A 66 0.09 -0.99 -33.93
C ASP A 66 0.84 -2.33 -33.87
N VAL A 67 0.79 -3.04 -32.74
CA VAL A 67 1.52 -4.30 -32.50
C VAL A 67 0.56 -5.40 -32.09
N PRO A 68 0.93 -6.69 -32.16
CA PRO A 68 0.05 -7.75 -31.67
C PRO A 68 -0.45 -7.52 -30.25
N HIS A 69 -1.77 -7.62 -30.07
CA HIS A 69 -2.45 -7.45 -28.79
C HIS A 69 -3.28 -8.68 -28.45
N GLY A 70 -3.53 -8.86 -27.16
CA GLY A 70 -4.43 -9.86 -26.63
C GLY A 70 -5.69 -9.23 -26.03
N PHE A 71 -6.66 -10.08 -25.75
CA PHE A 71 -7.87 -9.76 -25.00
C PHE A 71 -8.23 -10.95 -24.13
N PHE A 72 -8.33 -10.73 -22.83
CA PHE A 72 -8.86 -11.67 -21.85
C PHE A 72 -9.91 -10.96 -21.02
N LEU A 73 -11.13 -11.50 -20.97
CA LEU A 73 -12.22 -10.92 -20.19
C LEU A 73 -12.34 -11.63 -18.84
N ASP A 74 -12.14 -10.90 -17.74
CA ASP A 74 -12.15 -11.44 -16.38
C ASP A 74 -13.45 -12.25 -16.12
N GLY A 75 -13.28 -13.53 -15.83
CA GLY A 75 -14.36 -14.46 -15.48
C GLY A 75 -15.20 -14.97 -16.65
N TYR A 76 -14.91 -14.62 -17.90
CA TYR A 76 -15.52 -15.22 -19.09
C TYR A 76 -14.47 -16.07 -19.81
N PRO A 77 -14.83 -17.23 -20.40
CA PRO A 77 -13.91 -18.05 -21.18
C PRO A 77 -13.68 -17.43 -22.57
N LEU A 78 -13.15 -16.21 -22.59
CA LEU A 78 -12.94 -15.42 -23.80
C LEU A 78 -11.51 -14.87 -23.82
N GLU A 79 -10.69 -15.55 -24.62
CA GLU A 79 -9.30 -15.19 -24.92
C GLU A 79 -9.17 -14.97 -26.44
N LEU A 80 -8.73 -13.78 -26.84
CA LEU A 80 -8.44 -13.42 -28.21
C LEU A 80 -7.00 -12.91 -28.34
N ILE A 81 -6.39 -13.13 -29.49
CA ILE A 81 -5.13 -12.51 -29.89
C ILE A 81 -5.31 -11.97 -31.31
N ASN A 82 -4.96 -10.71 -31.53
CA ASN A 82 -4.85 -10.15 -32.87
C ASN A 82 -3.37 -10.06 -33.27
N LYS A 83 -3.00 -10.76 -34.35
CA LYS A 83 -1.66 -10.77 -34.94
C LYS A 83 -1.79 -10.48 -36.43
N GLN A 84 -1.10 -9.45 -36.92
CA GLN A 84 -1.08 -9.08 -38.34
C GLN A 84 -2.49 -8.85 -38.93
N GLY A 85 -3.39 -8.22 -38.17
CA GLY A 85 -4.77 -7.95 -38.62
C GLY A 85 -5.70 -9.16 -38.57
N VAL A 86 -5.21 -10.34 -38.17
CA VAL A 86 -6.01 -11.56 -38.01
C VAL A 86 -6.28 -11.81 -36.53
N THR A 87 -7.54 -12.02 -36.19
CA THR A 87 -7.97 -12.37 -34.82
C THR A 87 -8.08 -13.88 -34.66
N PHE A 88 -7.44 -14.38 -33.62
CA PHE A 88 -7.50 -15.77 -33.19
C PHE A 88 -8.22 -15.86 -31.86
N ARG A 89 -9.08 -16.87 -31.70
CA ARG A 89 -9.74 -17.19 -30.43
C ARG A 89 -9.20 -18.50 -29.89
N LYS A 90 -8.90 -18.51 -28.60
CA LYS A 90 -8.52 -19.74 -27.91
C LYS A 90 -9.74 -20.60 -27.62
N TYR A 91 -9.64 -21.88 -27.93
CA TYR A 91 -10.59 -22.90 -27.56
C TYR A 91 -9.90 -23.91 -26.63
N THR A 92 -10.66 -24.47 -25.71
CA THR A 92 -10.17 -25.47 -24.76
C THR A 92 -11.22 -26.56 -24.63
N TRP A 93 -10.82 -27.79 -24.88
CA TRP A 93 -11.67 -28.98 -24.77
C TRP A 93 -10.88 -30.11 -24.12
N GLN A 94 -11.56 -31.18 -23.71
CA GLN A 94 -10.91 -32.39 -23.22
C GLN A 94 -10.82 -33.39 -24.38
N ASP A 95 -9.68 -34.06 -24.51
CA ASP A 95 -9.55 -35.20 -25.41
C ASP A 95 -10.25 -36.45 -24.85
N HIS A 96 -10.17 -37.54 -25.61
CA HIS A 96 -10.76 -38.82 -25.23
C HIS A 96 -10.17 -39.40 -23.93
N GLU A 97 -9.00 -38.95 -23.50
CA GLU A 97 -8.32 -39.36 -22.27
C GLU A 97 -8.60 -38.39 -21.10
N GLY A 98 -9.44 -37.36 -21.32
CA GLY A 98 -9.78 -36.34 -20.33
C GLY A 98 -8.70 -35.27 -20.16
N LYS A 99 -7.66 -35.26 -21.00
CA LYS A 99 -6.59 -34.27 -20.94
C LYS A 99 -7.03 -32.99 -21.66
N PRO A 100 -6.82 -31.81 -21.06
CA PRO A 100 -7.20 -30.55 -21.68
C PRO A 100 -6.28 -30.24 -22.88
N ILE A 101 -6.88 -30.09 -24.05
CA ILE A 101 -6.25 -29.58 -25.27
C ILE A 101 -6.66 -28.13 -25.47
N THR A 102 -5.70 -27.28 -25.86
CA THR A 102 -5.91 -25.88 -26.19
C THR A 102 -5.44 -25.58 -27.60
N ASP A 103 -6.26 -24.89 -28.40
CA ASP A 103 -5.92 -24.47 -29.76
C ASP A 103 -6.46 -23.07 -30.08
N TRP A 104 -5.99 -22.47 -31.18
CA TRP A 104 -6.30 -21.11 -31.62
C TRP A 104 -6.88 -21.08 -33.03
N ASP A 105 -8.17 -20.78 -33.15
CA ASP A 105 -8.83 -20.66 -34.46
C ASP A 105 -8.99 -19.22 -34.91
N ARG A 106 -8.87 -19.00 -36.22
CA ARG A 106 -9.15 -17.71 -36.85
C ARG A 106 -10.65 -17.38 -36.77
N VAL A 107 -10.98 -16.21 -36.24
CA VAL A 107 -12.36 -15.73 -36.12
C VAL A 107 -12.49 -14.28 -36.59
N SER A 108 -13.60 -13.94 -37.25
CA SER A 108 -13.94 -12.56 -37.64
C SER A 108 -14.68 -11.81 -36.51
N SER A 109 -15.44 -12.54 -35.70
CA SER A 109 -16.18 -12.02 -34.56
C SER A 109 -16.44 -13.14 -33.56
N THR A 110 -16.51 -12.81 -32.27
CA THR A 110 -16.89 -13.75 -31.21
C THR A 110 -18.13 -13.26 -30.48
N LYS A 111 -19.12 -14.13 -30.32
CA LYS A 111 -20.34 -13.83 -29.57
C LYS A 111 -20.28 -14.40 -28.15
N PHE A 112 -20.70 -13.63 -27.17
CA PHE A 112 -20.93 -14.10 -25.81
C PHE A 112 -22.08 -13.34 -25.14
N VAL A 113 -22.72 -13.95 -24.14
CA VAL A 113 -23.82 -13.34 -23.39
C VAL A 113 -23.28 -12.73 -22.10
N ALA A 114 -23.63 -11.48 -21.81
CA ALA A 114 -23.33 -10.80 -20.56
C ALA A 114 -24.22 -11.35 -19.42
N SER A 115 -23.95 -12.56 -18.96
CA SER A 115 -24.83 -13.31 -18.04
C SER A 115 -24.78 -12.84 -16.59
N ARG A 116 -23.69 -12.19 -16.17
CA ARG A 116 -23.47 -11.77 -14.78
C ARG A 116 -23.41 -10.26 -14.65
N PRO A 117 -24.16 -9.66 -13.70
CA PRO A 117 -24.07 -8.22 -13.43
C PRO A 117 -22.75 -7.88 -12.74
N GLY A 118 -22.32 -6.63 -12.88
CA GLY A 118 -21.12 -6.10 -12.25
C GLY A 118 -20.13 -5.51 -13.23
N LYS A 119 -18.95 -5.15 -12.71
CA LYS A 119 -17.82 -4.67 -13.51
C LYS A 119 -16.83 -5.81 -13.71
N PHE A 120 -16.44 -6.03 -14.96
CA PHE A 120 -15.41 -6.95 -15.38
C PHE A 120 -14.31 -6.16 -16.09
N THR A 121 -13.05 -6.53 -15.87
CA THR A 121 -11.94 -5.92 -16.58
C THR A 121 -11.54 -6.85 -17.72
N PHE A 122 -11.27 -6.27 -18.90
CA PHE A 122 -10.59 -7.00 -19.95
C PHE A 122 -9.15 -6.50 -20.12
N ARG A 123 -8.24 -7.41 -20.47
CA ARG A 123 -6.78 -7.21 -20.36
C ARG A 123 -6.06 -7.71 -21.59
N CYS A 124 -4.89 -7.12 -21.84
CA CYS A 124 -4.00 -7.64 -22.86
C CYS A 124 -3.25 -8.86 -22.32
N ILE A 125 -3.28 -9.98 -23.05
CA ILE A 125 -2.51 -11.21 -22.73
C ILE A 125 -1.29 -11.42 -23.63
N GLN A 126 -1.13 -10.56 -24.64
CA GLN A 126 0.03 -10.56 -25.52
C GLN A 126 0.97 -9.45 -25.08
N THR A 127 2.24 -9.79 -24.78
CA THR A 127 3.24 -8.78 -24.41
C THR A 127 3.39 -7.76 -25.54
N CYS A 128 2.85 -6.54 -25.34
CA CYS A 128 2.77 -5.48 -26.34
C CYS A 128 3.69 -4.29 -26.05
N GLY A 129 4.43 -4.31 -24.94
CA GLY A 129 5.39 -3.27 -24.56
C GLY A 129 5.52 -3.11 -23.05
N ASN A 130 6.19 -2.04 -22.61
CA ASN A 130 6.55 -1.82 -21.20
C ASN A 130 5.35 -1.72 -20.25
N LEU A 131 4.24 -1.15 -20.73
CA LEU A 131 3.01 -0.94 -19.96
C LEU A 131 1.98 -2.08 -20.13
N HIS A 132 2.34 -3.18 -20.78
CA HIS A 132 1.44 -4.32 -21.03
C HIS A 132 0.59 -4.75 -19.80
N PRO A 133 1.16 -4.92 -18.58
CA PRO A 133 0.38 -5.33 -17.40
C PRO A 133 -0.74 -4.35 -16.99
N PHE A 134 -0.68 -3.10 -17.46
CA PHE A 134 -1.63 -2.03 -17.16
C PHE A 134 -2.57 -1.73 -18.35
N MET A 135 -2.47 -2.48 -19.44
CA MET A 135 -3.37 -2.36 -20.59
C MET A 135 -4.71 -3.04 -20.26
N THR A 136 -5.64 -2.23 -19.77
CA THR A 136 -6.97 -2.67 -19.30
C THR A 136 -8.09 -1.88 -19.96
N GLY A 137 -9.25 -2.51 -20.09
CA GLY A 137 -10.53 -1.88 -20.37
C GLY A 137 -11.63 -2.47 -19.48
N GLU A 138 -12.84 -1.93 -19.58
CA GLU A 138 -13.92 -2.26 -18.65
C GLU A 138 -15.20 -2.69 -19.36
N LEU A 139 -15.79 -3.81 -18.94
CA LEU A 139 -17.14 -4.21 -19.26
C LEU A 139 -18.04 -4.02 -18.03
N ILE A 140 -19.04 -3.14 -18.13
CA ILE A 140 -20.03 -2.91 -17.08
C ILE A 140 -21.35 -3.55 -17.52
N VAL A 141 -21.78 -4.56 -16.78
CA VAL A 141 -23.06 -5.26 -16.98
C VAL A 141 -24.07 -4.77 -15.96
N ARG A 142 -25.08 -4.04 -16.42
CA ARG A 142 -26.15 -3.48 -15.58
C ARG A 142 -27.23 -4.52 -15.24
N PRO A 143 -27.87 -4.40 -14.07
CA PRO A 143 -27.64 -3.42 -13.02
C PRO A 143 -26.43 -3.84 -12.17
N ASN A 144 -25.54 -2.89 -11.86
CA ASN A 144 -24.30 -3.19 -11.12
C ASN A 144 -24.57 -3.29 -9.60
N THR A 145 -25.26 -4.36 -9.21
CA THR A 145 -25.70 -4.60 -7.83
C THR A 145 -24.53 -4.63 -6.85
N SER A 146 -23.38 -5.18 -7.25
CA SER A 146 -22.17 -5.23 -6.41
C SER A 146 -21.64 -3.84 -6.01
N TYR A 147 -21.62 -2.89 -6.95
CA TYR A 147 -21.21 -1.50 -6.66
C TYR A 147 -22.20 -0.83 -5.71
N HIS A 148 -23.49 -0.91 -6.02
CA HIS A 148 -24.55 -0.30 -5.19
C HIS A 148 -24.59 -0.90 -3.78
N LEU A 149 -24.34 -2.20 -3.65
CA LEU A 149 -24.23 -2.87 -2.36
C LEU A 149 -23.07 -2.31 -1.54
N MET A 150 -21.86 -2.23 -2.11
CA MET A 150 -20.70 -1.71 -1.37
C MET A 150 -20.83 -0.21 -1.04
N ALA A 151 -21.42 0.58 -1.94
CA ALA A 151 -21.72 1.99 -1.67
C ALA A 151 -22.72 2.12 -0.51
N SER A 152 -23.81 1.35 -0.53
CA SER A 152 -24.81 1.32 0.55
C SER A 152 -24.20 0.87 1.89
N LEU A 153 -23.39 -0.20 1.88
CA LEU A 153 -22.69 -0.70 3.07
C LEU A 153 -21.67 0.30 3.61
N SER A 154 -21.07 1.15 2.77
CA SER A 154 -20.18 2.23 3.22
C SER A 154 -20.93 3.31 4.00
N ILE A 155 -22.12 3.68 3.53
CA ILE A 155 -23.03 4.62 4.21
C ILE A 155 -23.49 4.00 5.54
N TRP A 156 -23.90 2.74 5.51
CA TRP A 156 -24.29 2.00 6.70
C TRP A 156 -23.15 1.91 7.72
N THR A 157 -21.90 1.71 7.28
CA THR A 157 -20.73 1.67 8.16
C THR A 157 -20.54 3.01 8.91
N VAL A 158 -20.66 4.14 8.20
CA VAL A 158 -20.59 5.48 8.83
C VAL A 158 -21.73 5.66 9.83
N PHE A 159 -22.97 5.35 9.41
CA PHE A 159 -24.14 5.41 10.28
C PHE A 159 -23.94 4.57 11.55
N CYS A 160 -23.57 3.30 11.39
CA CYS A 160 -23.35 2.36 12.47
C CYS A 160 -22.29 2.86 13.45
N VAL A 161 -21.13 3.33 12.96
CA VAL A 161 -20.07 3.84 13.84
C VAL A 161 -20.50 5.10 14.57
N LEU A 162 -21.08 6.09 13.89
CA LEU A 162 -21.57 7.32 14.54
C LEU A 162 -22.69 7.04 15.55
N PHE A 163 -23.58 6.11 15.23
CA PHE A 163 -24.66 5.68 16.13
C PHE A 163 -24.11 4.96 17.36
N LEU A 164 -23.10 4.10 17.20
CA LEU A 164 -22.42 3.44 18.33
C LEU A 164 -21.66 4.43 19.20
N ILE A 165 -21.05 5.48 18.62
CA ILE A 165 -20.38 6.57 19.34
C ILE A 165 -21.37 7.35 20.22
N ARG A 166 -22.61 7.53 19.75
CA ARG A 166 -23.66 8.25 20.48
C ARG A 166 -24.04 7.60 21.81
N PHE A 167 -24.06 6.27 21.85
CA PHE A 167 -24.45 5.49 23.03
C PHE A 167 -23.21 4.88 23.70
N ASP A 168 -22.23 5.75 23.95
CA ASP A 168 -20.86 5.47 24.40
C ASP A 168 -20.75 4.35 25.46
N SER A 169 -19.82 3.43 25.22
CA SER A 169 -19.24 2.61 26.28
C SER A 169 -17.72 2.63 26.10
N PRO A 170 -16.95 3.04 27.12
CA PRO A 170 -15.56 3.46 26.99
C PRO A 170 -14.58 2.38 26.48
N THR A 171 -15.00 1.11 26.44
CA THR A 171 -14.21 -0.07 26.04
C THR A 171 -14.60 -0.65 24.67
N ARG A 172 -15.70 -0.19 24.05
CA ARG A 172 -16.28 -0.87 22.87
C ARG A 172 -15.31 -0.99 21.69
N PHE A 173 -14.46 0.02 21.50
CA PHE A 173 -13.48 0.05 20.40
C PHE A 173 -12.04 -0.17 20.87
N SER A 174 -11.77 -0.37 22.17
CA SER A 174 -10.38 -0.46 22.66
C SER A 174 -9.64 -1.72 22.18
N GLY A 175 -10.37 -2.74 21.73
CA GLY A 175 -9.79 -4.02 21.30
C GLY A 175 -9.26 -4.84 22.48
N PHE A 176 -8.33 -5.75 22.20
CA PHE A 176 -7.69 -6.62 23.19
C PHE A 176 -6.57 -5.89 23.97
N LYS A 177 -6.21 -6.40 25.16
CA LYS A 177 -5.09 -5.87 25.95
C LYS A 177 -3.76 -6.21 25.26
N ARG A 178 -2.79 -5.28 25.28
CA ARG A 178 -1.45 -5.53 24.71
C ARG A 178 -0.77 -6.74 25.38
N ILE A 179 -0.07 -7.55 24.61
CA ILE A 179 0.63 -8.77 25.07
C ILE A 179 2.12 -8.61 24.75
N ASN A 180 3.01 -8.80 25.73
CA ASN A 180 4.45 -8.85 25.47
C ASN A 180 4.81 -10.20 24.84
N ILE A 181 5.19 -10.18 23.57
CA ILE A 181 5.52 -11.39 22.79
C ILE A 181 6.81 -12.03 23.32
N LEU A 182 7.77 -11.22 23.78
CA LEU A 182 9.06 -11.74 24.27
C LEU A 182 8.94 -12.53 25.58
N ASP A 183 7.91 -12.25 26.39
CA ASP A 183 7.64 -13.00 27.62
C ASP A 183 6.92 -14.32 27.31
N ARG A 184 6.10 -14.35 26.25
CA ARG A 184 5.38 -15.55 25.82
C ARG A 184 6.23 -16.51 24.99
N LEU A 185 7.23 -15.98 24.26
CA LEU A 185 8.11 -16.74 23.38
C LEU A 185 9.58 -16.52 23.78
N PRO A 186 10.09 -17.26 24.78
CA PRO A 186 11.47 -17.08 25.28
C PRO A 186 12.54 -17.42 24.22
N GLY A 187 12.24 -18.29 23.26
CA GLY A 187 13.11 -18.57 22.11
C GLY A 187 13.30 -17.33 21.22
N LEU A 188 12.22 -16.58 20.96
CA LEU A 188 12.29 -15.32 20.23
C LEU A 188 13.08 -14.26 21.00
N LYS A 189 12.91 -14.19 22.34
CA LYS A 189 13.71 -13.29 23.19
C LYS A 189 15.21 -13.60 23.09
N ARG A 190 15.59 -14.88 23.11
CA ARG A 190 16.98 -15.31 22.89
C ARG A 190 17.49 -14.91 21.51
N LEU A 191 16.69 -15.13 20.47
CA LEU A 191 17.05 -14.79 19.09
C LEU A 191 17.29 -13.28 18.90
N VAL A 192 16.37 -12.42 19.35
CA VAL A 192 16.52 -10.95 19.18
C VAL A 192 17.64 -10.36 20.04
N LYS A 193 17.99 -11.01 21.16
CA LYS A 193 19.14 -10.63 21.99
C LYS A 193 20.47 -11.08 21.39
N HIS A 194 20.47 -12.03 20.46
CA HIS A 194 21.69 -12.52 19.83
C HIS A 194 22.40 -11.38 19.08
N ARG A 195 23.72 -11.26 19.26
CA ARG A 195 24.52 -10.17 18.69
C ARG A 195 24.40 -10.14 17.17
N SER A 196 24.56 -11.30 16.53
CA SER A 196 24.51 -11.45 15.08
C SER A 196 23.09 -11.34 14.49
N PHE A 197 22.04 -11.22 15.30
CA PHE A 197 20.65 -11.23 14.82
C PHE A 197 20.40 -10.24 13.68
N GLN A 198 20.82 -8.98 13.84
CA GLN A 198 20.61 -7.95 12.81
C GLN A 198 21.38 -8.26 11.52
N PHE A 199 22.61 -8.75 11.63
CA PHE A 199 23.40 -9.13 10.46
C PHE A 199 22.76 -10.31 9.71
N LEU A 200 22.37 -11.37 10.44
CA LEU A 200 21.83 -12.60 9.86
C LEU A 200 20.49 -12.39 9.13
N ILE A 201 19.63 -11.48 9.60
CA ILE A 201 18.35 -11.20 8.93
C ILE A 201 18.48 -10.24 7.75
N ILE A 202 19.50 -9.38 7.76
CA ILE A 202 19.75 -8.42 6.66
C ILE A 202 20.50 -9.10 5.52
N LEU A 203 21.44 -10.01 5.82
CA LEU A 203 22.34 -10.60 4.83
C LEU A 203 21.62 -11.26 3.64
N PRO A 204 20.58 -12.10 3.80
CA PRO A 204 19.85 -12.67 2.67
C PRO A 204 19.22 -11.59 1.79
N ASN A 205 18.66 -10.54 2.40
CA ASN A 205 18.05 -9.43 1.66
C ASN A 205 19.11 -8.61 0.91
N VAL A 206 20.33 -8.48 1.44
CA VAL A 206 21.43 -7.82 0.75
C VAL A 206 21.83 -8.63 -0.50
N VAL A 207 22.01 -9.94 -0.38
CA VAL A 207 22.33 -10.82 -1.51
C VAL A 207 21.26 -10.71 -2.60
N VAL A 208 19.98 -10.87 -2.24
CA VAL A 208 18.85 -10.75 -3.17
C VAL A 208 18.78 -9.36 -3.81
N PHE A 209 19.04 -8.30 -3.04
CA PHE A 209 19.02 -6.94 -3.55
C PHE A 209 20.12 -6.67 -4.59
N TYR A 210 21.33 -7.20 -4.39
CA TYR A 210 22.37 -7.12 -5.42
C TYR A 210 22.00 -7.92 -6.66
N LEU A 211 21.39 -9.10 -6.52
CA LEU A 211 20.84 -9.85 -7.66
C LEU A 211 19.79 -9.03 -8.43
N PHE A 212 18.94 -8.25 -7.76
CA PHE A 212 18.00 -7.36 -8.43
C PHE A 212 18.70 -6.27 -9.25
N ILE A 213 19.78 -5.68 -8.74
CA ILE A 213 20.57 -4.70 -9.50
C ILE A 213 21.20 -5.37 -10.73
N LEU A 214 21.83 -6.54 -10.55
CA LEU A 214 22.45 -7.29 -11.65
C LEU A 214 21.42 -7.67 -12.73
N SER A 215 20.27 -8.23 -12.33
CA SER A 215 19.19 -8.59 -13.24
C SER A 215 18.60 -7.36 -13.94
N SER A 216 18.55 -6.20 -13.28
CA SER A 216 18.04 -4.97 -13.87
C SER A 216 18.99 -4.32 -14.89
N LEU A 217 20.30 -4.55 -14.77
CA LEU A 217 21.32 -4.01 -15.67
C LEU A 217 21.63 -4.94 -16.85
N TRP A 218 21.68 -6.25 -16.62
CA TRP A 218 22.10 -7.25 -17.61
C TRP A 218 21.02 -8.29 -17.96
N GLY A 219 19.93 -8.37 -17.20
CA GLY A 219 18.85 -9.32 -17.47
C GLY A 219 17.85 -8.80 -18.49
N SER A 220 16.69 -9.46 -18.56
CA SER A 220 15.64 -9.10 -19.53
C SER A 220 15.23 -7.62 -19.41
N PRO A 221 15.19 -6.84 -20.51
CA PRO A 221 14.73 -5.46 -20.50
C PRO A 221 13.20 -5.35 -20.35
N VAL A 222 12.47 -6.46 -20.50
CA VAL A 222 11.02 -6.50 -20.41
C VAL A 222 10.59 -6.68 -18.96
N GLY A 223 9.84 -5.72 -18.41
CA GLY A 223 9.49 -5.70 -16.99
C GLY A 223 8.77 -6.96 -16.48
N ASN A 224 7.89 -7.59 -17.27
CA ASN A 224 7.20 -8.82 -16.86
C ASN A 224 8.06 -10.09 -16.87
N ARG A 225 9.30 -10.01 -17.39
CA ARG A 225 10.30 -11.09 -17.39
C ARG A 225 11.50 -10.77 -16.50
N ASN A 226 11.51 -9.61 -15.84
CA ASN A 226 12.61 -9.20 -14.98
C ASN A 226 12.29 -9.44 -13.51
N VAL A 227 13.12 -10.23 -12.82
CA VAL A 227 12.87 -10.59 -11.42
C VAL A 227 12.80 -9.37 -10.51
N ALA A 228 13.60 -8.34 -10.75
CA ALA A 228 13.61 -7.14 -9.92
C ALA A 228 12.28 -6.41 -10.01
N ILE A 229 11.71 -6.29 -11.21
CA ILE A 229 10.43 -5.61 -11.41
C ILE A 229 9.29 -6.38 -10.73
N ILE A 230 9.20 -7.69 -10.99
CA ILE A 230 8.16 -8.54 -10.40
C ILE A 230 8.29 -8.61 -8.87
N PHE A 231 9.48 -8.88 -8.35
CA PHE A 231 9.66 -9.02 -6.91
C PHE A 231 9.55 -7.71 -6.16
N VAL A 232 10.15 -6.62 -6.64
CA VAL A 232 10.09 -5.33 -5.94
C VAL A 232 8.69 -4.73 -6.09
N TRP A 233 8.23 -4.50 -7.31
CA TRP A 233 7.06 -3.64 -7.52
C TRP A 233 5.72 -4.37 -7.44
N ILE A 234 5.70 -5.70 -7.56
CA ILE A 234 4.47 -6.50 -7.41
C ILE A 234 4.47 -7.21 -6.05
N LEU A 235 5.36 -8.19 -5.84
CA LEU A 235 5.31 -9.06 -4.67
C LEU A 235 5.66 -8.30 -3.37
N TRP A 236 6.84 -7.69 -3.31
CA TRP A 236 7.32 -6.97 -2.14
C TRP A 236 6.40 -5.81 -1.79
N TRP A 237 5.97 -5.02 -2.78
CA TRP A 237 5.05 -3.91 -2.55
C TRP A 237 3.73 -4.37 -1.91
N PHE A 238 3.11 -5.43 -2.45
CA PHE A 238 1.91 -6.02 -1.87
C PHE A 238 2.15 -6.54 -0.45
N VAL A 239 3.18 -7.37 -0.25
CA VAL A 239 3.52 -7.95 1.07
C VAL A 239 3.82 -6.85 2.09
N LEU A 240 4.52 -5.79 1.68
CA LEU A 240 4.83 -4.64 2.52
C LEU A 240 3.54 -3.96 3.01
N LYS A 241 2.61 -3.66 2.10
CA LYS A 241 1.38 -2.90 2.41
C LYS A 241 0.31 -3.74 3.09
N ALA A 242 0.12 -4.99 2.66
CA ALA A 242 -0.94 -5.86 3.15
C ALA A 242 -0.57 -6.59 4.46
N ILE A 243 0.72 -6.91 4.65
CA ILE A 243 1.16 -7.79 5.74
C ILE A 243 2.13 -7.06 6.67
N ILE A 244 3.29 -6.63 6.16
CA ILE A 244 4.38 -6.13 7.01
C ILE A 244 3.99 -4.87 7.76
N VAL A 245 3.33 -3.90 7.10
CA VAL A 245 2.97 -2.63 7.75
C VAL A 245 1.83 -2.78 8.76
N PRO A 246 0.68 -3.39 8.42
CA PRO A 246 -0.43 -3.55 9.36
C PRO A 246 -0.07 -4.42 10.56
N LEU A 247 0.69 -5.51 10.35
CA LEU A 247 1.03 -6.43 11.41
C LEU A 247 2.34 -6.04 12.10
N GLY A 248 3.41 -5.86 11.32
CA GLY A 248 4.79 -5.68 11.77
C GLY A 248 5.30 -4.22 11.86
N GLY A 249 4.49 -3.23 11.49
CA GLY A 249 4.88 -1.82 11.53
C GLY A 249 6.07 -1.51 10.61
N ARG A 250 7.23 -1.20 11.20
CA ARG A 250 8.46 -0.88 10.45
C ARG A 250 9.47 -2.02 10.44
N ILE A 251 9.03 -3.28 10.57
CA ILE A 251 9.93 -4.46 10.47
C ILE A 251 10.72 -4.47 9.17
N TRP A 252 10.16 -3.97 8.06
CA TRP A 252 10.93 -3.80 6.82
C TRP A 252 12.19 -2.94 7.02
N CYS A 253 12.11 -1.86 7.82
CA CYS A 253 13.26 -1.01 8.10
C CYS A 253 14.37 -1.71 8.90
N MET A 254 14.06 -2.81 9.58
CA MET A 254 15.04 -3.67 10.24
C MET A 254 15.80 -4.54 9.25
N VAL A 255 15.11 -5.09 8.24
CA VAL A 255 15.69 -6.03 7.26
C VAL A 255 16.10 -5.37 5.93
N CYS A 256 15.85 -4.06 5.79
CA CYS A 256 16.14 -3.30 4.59
C CYS A 256 17.63 -3.39 4.22
N PRO A 257 17.98 -3.77 2.97
CA PRO A 257 19.36 -3.96 2.54
C PRO A 257 20.09 -2.64 2.29
N LEU A 258 19.36 -1.57 1.96
CA LEU A 258 19.93 -0.26 1.59
C LEU A 258 20.90 0.33 2.62
N PRO A 259 20.60 0.39 3.93
CA PRO A 259 21.54 0.93 4.90
C PRO A 259 22.72 0.00 5.21
N ALA A 260 22.69 -1.26 4.79
CA ALA A 260 23.64 -2.27 5.28
C ALA A 260 25.11 -1.98 4.86
N PRO A 261 25.43 -1.67 3.59
CA PRO A 261 26.81 -1.37 3.20
C PRO A 261 27.36 -0.14 3.95
N ALA A 262 26.54 0.91 4.07
CA ALA A 262 26.87 2.12 4.79
C ALA A 262 27.10 1.84 6.29
N GLU A 263 26.27 1.00 6.90
CA GLU A 263 26.37 0.64 8.32
C GLU A 263 27.58 -0.25 8.61
N TRP A 264 27.88 -1.22 7.75
CA TRP A 264 29.06 -2.09 7.89
C TRP A 264 30.36 -1.31 7.74
N LEU A 265 30.43 -0.40 6.76
CA LEU A 265 31.56 0.51 6.61
C LEU A 265 31.69 1.42 7.84
N SER A 266 30.57 2.01 8.27
CA SER A 266 30.51 2.93 9.41
C SER A 266 30.94 2.29 10.73
N ARG A 267 30.56 1.02 10.95
CA ARG A 267 30.89 0.28 12.18
C ARG A 267 32.24 -0.43 12.13
N LYS A 268 32.78 -0.71 10.93
CA LYS A 268 33.96 -1.58 10.70
C LYS A 268 33.86 -2.97 11.36
N ARG A 269 32.65 -3.39 11.73
CA ARG A 269 32.32 -4.64 12.42
C ARG A 269 30.93 -5.08 11.99
N LEU A 270 30.77 -6.39 11.76
CA LEU A 270 29.50 -6.96 11.34
C LEU A 270 28.61 -7.34 12.54
N THR A 271 29.20 -7.95 13.57
CA THR A 271 28.45 -8.54 14.70
C THR A 271 28.91 -8.04 16.07
N THR A 272 30.17 -7.65 16.23
CA THR A 272 30.73 -7.20 17.51
C THR A 272 30.44 -5.72 17.77
N VAL A 273 30.38 -5.34 19.04
CA VAL A 273 30.12 -3.97 19.50
C VAL A 273 31.41 -3.39 20.07
N LYS A 274 31.82 -2.20 19.60
CA LYS A 274 32.98 -1.49 20.14
C LYS A 274 32.51 -0.45 21.17
N TYR A 275 32.59 -0.80 22.45
CA TYR A 275 32.19 0.08 23.56
C TYR A 275 33.35 0.96 24.03
N PHE A 276 33.07 2.24 24.27
CA PHE A 276 33.99 3.19 24.89
C PHE A 276 33.39 3.74 26.19
N GLN A 277 34.17 3.73 27.27
CA GLN A 277 33.71 4.26 28.56
C GLN A 277 33.40 5.77 28.49
N LYS A 278 34.31 6.56 27.91
CA LYS A 278 34.08 8.00 27.69
C LYS A 278 33.20 8.19 26.43
N PRO A 279 32.02 8.82 26.56
CA PRO A 279 31.12 8.98 25.42
C PRO A 279 31.65 10.05 24.45
N PHE A 280 31.59 9.77 23.16
CA PHE A 280 31.82 10.74 22.10
C PHE A 280 30.47 11.29 21.63
N LYS A 281 30.25 12.60 21.77
CA LYS A 281 28.97 13.26 21.45
C LYS A 281 27.74 12.53 22.04
N ARG A 282 27.81 12.07 23.30
CA ARG A 282 26.74 11.30 24.01
C ARG A 282 26.55 9.85 23.56
N LEU A 283 27.44 9.30 22.74
CA LEU A 283 27.42 7.90 22.32
C LEU A 283 28.64 7.17 22.86
N HIS A 284 28.47 5.96 23.37
CA HIS A 284 29.57 5.08 23.79
C HIS A 284 30.21 4.30 22.64
N HIS A 285 30.06 4.82 21.41
CA HIS A 285 30.52 4.22 20.17
C HIS A 285 31.07 5.30 19.25
N ARG A 286 32.04 4.91 18.40
CA ARG A 286 32.60 5.78 17.37
C ARG A 286 32.44 5.10 16.01
N PHE A 287 31.79 5.81 15.09
CA PHE A 287 31.59 5.43 13.70
C PHE A 287 32.72 6.00 12.81
N THR A 288 32.88 5.51 11.59
CA THR A 288 33.77 6.15 10.61
C THR A 288 33.18 7.46 10.10
N GLY A 289 34.03 8.36 9.60
CA GLY A 289 33.61 9.63 9.01
C GLY A 289 33.52 10.80 10.00
N LEU A 290 32.88 11.89 9.56
CA LEU A 290 32.83 13.19 10.25
C LEU A 290 31.89 13.20 11.45
N GLN A 291 30.88 12.31 11.48
CA GLN A 291 29.88 12.20 12.54
C GLN A 291 29.23 13.55 12.92
N LYS A 292 28.84 14.35 11.92
CA LYS A 292 28.06 15.57 12.12
C LYS A 292 26.63 15.25 12.54
N ASP A 293 26.00 16.22 13.20
CA ASP A 293 24.57 16.16 13.50
C ASP A 293 23.75 16.62 12.31
N TRP A 294 22.59 16.00 12.11
CA TRP A 294 21.65 16.48 11.12
C TRP A 294 21.14 17.87 11.52
N PRO A 295 21.01 18.83 10.57
CA PRO A 295 20.56 20.17 10.89
C PRO A 295 19.16 20.17 11.54
N LYS A 296 19.01 20.83 12.69
CA LYS A 296 17.73 20.88 13.44
C LYS A 296 16.57 21.46 12.63
N LYS A 297 16.83 22.39 11.70
CA LYS A 297 15.80 22.98 10.83
C LYS A 297 15.19 21.95 9.87
N MET A 298 15.90 20.85 9.59
CA MET A 298 15.48 19.76 8.71
C MET A 298 15.09 18.49 9.49
N ASP A 299 14.86 18.60 10.81
CA ASP A 299 14.46 17.49 11.69
C ASP A 299 12.94 17.22 11.58
N ASN A 300 12.47 17.00 10.34
CA ASN A 300 11.08 16.71 10.00
C ASN A 300 11.03 15.82 8.74
N ILE A 301 9.84 15.40 8.31
CA ILE A 301 9.70 14.49 7.16
C ILE A 301 9.36 15.19 5.83
N TRP A 302 9.44 16.52 5.75
CA TRP A 302 9.14 17.24 4.49
C TRP A 302 10.02 16.78 3.34
N LEU A 303 11.32 16.57 3.60
CA LEU A 303 12.24 16.09 2.57
C LEU A 303 11.84 14.69 2.07
N GLN A 304 11.41 13.79 2.97
CA GLN A 304 10.88 12.48 2.58
C GLN A 304 9.61 12.61 1.72
N ASN A 305 8.71 13.54 2.06
CA ASN A 305 7.49 13.80 1.32
C ASN A 305 7.77 14.30 -0.11
N ILE A 306 8.67 15.28 -0.24
CA ILE A 306 9.04 15.81 -1.56
C ILE A 306 9.78 14.76 -2.39
N LEU A 307 10.75 14.05 -1.81
CA LEU A 307 11.45 12.97 -2.51
C LEU A 307 10.51 11.83 -2.91
N PHE A 308 9.49 11.54 -2.09
CA PHE A 308 8.44 10.58 -2.45
C PHE A 308 7.59 11.06 -3.63
N LEU A 309 7.19 12.34 -3.64
CA LEU A 309 6.46 12.94 -4.77
C LEU A 309 7.28 12.91 -6.07
N VAL A 310 8.59 13.21 -5.99
CA VAL A 310 9.49 13.08 -7.15
C VAL A 310 9.56 11.61 -7.60
N LEU A 311 9.77 10.67 -6.68
CA LEU A 311 9.85 9.24 -7.02
C LEU A 311 8.57 8.74 -7.71
N ILE A 312 7.39 9.08 -7.19
CA ILE A 312 6.10 8.64 -7.76
C ILE A 312 5.74 9.37 -9.06
N SER A 313 6.28 10.57 -9.29
CA SER A 313 6.12 11.29 -10.56
C SER A 313 6.68 10.49 -11.74
N PHE A 314 7.75 9.72 -11.48
CA PHE A 314 8.34 8.79 -12.45
C PHE A 314 7.93 7.33 -12.17
N GLY A 315 6.87 7.10 -11.39
CA GLY A 315 6.45 5.77 -10.94
C GLY A 315 6.26 4.79 -12.09
N MET A 316 5.57 5.19 -13.17
CA MET A 316 5.36 4.33 -14.33
C MET A 316 6.67 3.91 -15.00
N ILE A 317 7.65 4.80 -15.06
CA ILE A 317 8.96 4.52 -15.65
C ILE A 317 9.73 3.53 -14.76
N LEU A 318 9.71 3.76 -13.45
CA LEU A 318 10.42 2.92 -12.47
C LEU A 318 9.88 1.49 -12.45
N ILE A 319 8.56 1.30 -12.46
CA ILE A 319 7.94 -0.03 -12.36
C ILE A 319 7.96 -0.82 -13.67
N THR A 320 8.16 -0.17 -14.82
CA THR A 320 8.12 -0.86 -16.12
C THR A 320 9.48 -1.10 -16.73
N ARG A 321 10.49 -0.28 -16.36
CA ARG A 321 11.84 -0.35 -16.94
C ARG A 321 12.86 -0.80 -15.89
N PRO A 322 13.45 -2.00 -16.03
CA PRO A 322 14.45 -2.51 -15.09
C PRO A 322 15.62 -1.57 -14.89
N ILE A 323 16.17 -0.99 -15.97
CA ILE A 323 17.33 -0.09 -15.87
C ILE A 323 17.05 1.17 -15.03
N ALA A 324 15.83 1.71 -15.08
CA ALA A 324 15.43 2.85 -14.26
C ALA A 324 15.40 2.45 -12.77
N THR A 325 14.94 1.23 -12.46
CA THR A 325 15.00 0.64 -11.11
C THR A 325 16.44 0.44 -10.63
N ALA A 326 17.36 -0.05 -11.48
CA ALA A 326 18.78 -0.19 -11.12
C ALA A 326 19.41 1.17 -10.78
N ILE A 327 19.21 2.18 -11.64
CA ILE A 327 19.78 3.52 -11.47
C ILE A 327 19.32 4.12 -10.13
N ILE A 328 18.02 4.07 -9.82
CA ILE A 328 17.53 4.62 -8.55
C ILE A 328 18.09 3.86 -7.34
N PHE A 329 18.25 2.54 -7.43
CA PHE A 329 18.88 1.75 -6.37
C PHE A 329 20.34 2.12 -6.15
N LEU A 330 21.11 2.29 -7.23
CA LEU A 330 22.51 2.73 -7.16
C LEU A 330 22.64 4.15 -6.59
N ILE A 331 21.77 5.08 -6.99
CA ILE A 331 21.72 6.44 -6.42
C ILE A 331 21.43 6.40 -4.93
N ILE A 332 20.43 5.61 -4.50
CA ILE A 332 20.09 5.49 -3.08
C ILE A 332 21.24 4.85 -2.29
N LEU A 333 21.87 3.80 -2.81
CA LEU A 333 23.05 3.17 -2.19
C LEU A 333 24.20 4.19 -2.02
N GLY A 334 24.56 4.91 -3.08
CA GLY A 334 25.59 5.95 -3.03
C GLY A 334 25.26 7.03 -2.01
N LEU A 335 24.02 7.53 -2.01
CA LEU A 335 23.56 8.54 -1.06
C LEU A 335 23.60 8.04 0.40
N THR A 336 23.19 6.79 0.66
CA THR A 336 23.28 6.22 2.01
C THR A 336 24.71 6.13 2.51
N LEU A 337 25.65 5.77 1.63
CA LEU A 337 27.07 5.65 1.94
C LEU A 337 27.67 7.02 2.27
N VAL A 338 27.46 8.01 1.39
CA VAL A 338 27.95 9.38 1.57
C VAL A 338 27.40 9.99 2.86
N LEU A 339 26.09 9.86 3.11
CA LEU A 339 25.47 10.39 4.32
C LEU A 339 25.99 9.71 5.59
N ALA A 340 26.26 8.40 5.57
CA ALA A 340 26.83 7.69 6.72
C ALA A 340 28.27 8.09 7.03
N LEU A 341 29.04 8.60 6.05
CA LEU A 341 30.37 9.15 6.25
C LEU A 341 30.34 10.59 6.77
N ILE A 342 29.30 11.37 6.48
CA ILE A 342 29.19 12.77 6.92
C ILE A 342 28.49 12.86 8.27
N PHE A 343 27.35 12.19 8.41
CA PHE A 343 26.46 12.30 9.56
C PHE A 343 26.44 11.01 10.38
N ARG A 344 26.17 11.13 11.68
CA ARG A 344 25.95 9.96 12.55
C ARG A 344 24.51 9.45 12.47
N GLN A 345 24.27 8.21 12.90
CA GLN A 345 22.96 7.54 12.87
C GLN A 345 22.47 7.27 11.45
N ARG A 346 21.29 6.64 11.29
CA ARG A 346 20.73 6.34 9.98
C ARG A 346 20.01 7.55 9.37
N VAL A 347 20.75 8.63 9.07
CA VAL A 347 20.20 9.90 8.56
C VAL A 347 19.35 9.71 7.31
N PHE A 348 19.82 8.91 6.35
CA PHE A 348 19.01 8.60 5.16
C PHE A 348 17.65 8.01 5.56
N CYS A 349 17.63 7.01 6.43
CA CYS A 349 16.40 6.37 6.89
C CYS A 349 15.49 7.30 7.71
N LEU A 350 16.08 8.24 8.46
CA LEU A 350 15.36 9.19 9.31
C LEU A 350 14.73 10.33 8.51
N TYR A 351 15.43 10.89 7.51
CA TYR A 351 15.07 12.18 6.91
C TYR A 351 14.95 12.19 5.39
N LEU A 352 15.45 11.18 4.66
CA LEU A 352 15.48 11.19 3.19
C LEU A 352 14.74 10.02 2.54
N CYS A 353 14.69 8.86 3.20
CA CYS A 353 14.09 7.66 2.65
C CYS A 353 12.60 7.87 2.34
N PRO A 354 12.19 7.91 1.05
CA PRO A 354 10.81 8.20 0.68
C PRO A 354 9.85 7.15 1.23
N VAL A 355 10.27 5.88 1.11
CA VAL A 355 9.55 4.72 1.65
C VAL A 355 9.51 4.76 3.18
N GLY A 356 10.61 5.18 3.81
CA GLY A 356 10.71 5.35 5.25
C GLY A 356 9.65 6.29 5.81
N GLY A 357 9.43 7.45 5.18
CA GLY A 357 8.45 8.45 5.63
C GLY A 357 7.05 7.87 5.80
N PHE A 358 6.47 7.30 4.73
CA PHE A 358 5.11 6.74 4.82
C PHE A 358 5.03 5.47 5.66
N LEU A 359 6.07 4.62 5.66
CA LEU A 359 6.11 3.46 6.56
C LEU A 359 6.08 3.92 8.02
N GLY A 360 6.72 5.04 8.32
CA GLY A 360 6.65 5.72 9.61
C GLY A 360 5.20 6.04 9.98
N THR A 361 4.53 6.83 9.17
CA THR A 361 3.16 7.28 9.46
C THR A 361 2.18 6.11 9.54
N TYR A 362 2.25 5.14 8.63
CA TYR A 362 1.36 3.97 8.65
C TYR A 362 1.66 2.99 9.80
N SER A 363 2.90 2.93 10.30
CA SER A 363 3.24 2.10 11.46
C SER A 363 2.51 2.54 12.74
N MET A 364 1.92 3.74 12.79
CA MET A 364 1.02 4.16 13.86
C MET A 364 -0.19 3.24 14.02
N ALA A 365 -0.65 2.64 12.92
CA ALA A 365 -1.76 1.70 12.92
C ALA A 365 -1.33 0.25 13.18
N SER A 366 -0.02 -0.04 13.19
CA SER A 366 0.47 -1.42 13.28
C SER A 366 0.16 -2.13 14.61
N MET A 367 0.01 -3.45 14.51
CA MET A 367 -0.27 -4.34 15.64
C MET A 367 0.96 -4.74 16.45
N THR A 368 2.17 -4.37 16.03
CA THR A 368 3.40 -4.61 16.81
C THR A 368 4.07 -3.31 17.24
N ALA A 369 4.63 -3.27 18.46
CA ALA A 369 5.39 -2.12 18.94
C ALA A 369 6.48 -2.52 19.94
N VAL A 370 7.68 -1.95 19.78
CA VAL A 370 8.70 -1.99 20.84
C VAL A 370 8.36 -0.92 21.87
N ARG A 371 8.28 -1.26 23.16
CA ARG A 371 7.99 -0.32 24.25
C ARG A 371 8.72 -0.72 25.52
N VAL A 372 8.77 0.20 26.48
CA VAL A 372 9.18 -0.12 27.86
C VAL A 372 8.17 -1.07 28.49
N ILE A 373 8.65 -2.04 29.26
CA ILE A 373 7.81 -2.95 30.04
C ILE A 373 7.25 -2.20 31.26
N ASP A 374 8.15 -1.69 32.11
CA ASP A 374 7.85 -0.90 33.30
C ASP A 374 8.44 0.53 33.21
N PRO A 375 7.61 1.57 33.08
CA PRO A 375 8.06 2.95 33.01
C PRO A 375 8.87 3.42 34.23
N ASP A 376 8.61 2.91 35.42
CA ASP A 376 9.23 3.37 36.66
C ASP A 376 10.63 2.78 36.83
N ILE A 377 10.83 1.50 36.45
CA ILE A 377 12.17 0.94 36.29
C ILE A 377 12.96 1.78 35.29
N CYS A 378 12.34 2.14 34.15
CA CYS A 378 12.99 2.96 33.14
C CYS A 378 13.36 4.33 33.68
N LYS A 379 12.55 4.99 34.50
CA LYS A 379 12.89 6.31 35.08
C LYS A 379 14.08 6.25 36.03
N LYS A 380 14.15 5.23 36.90
CA LYS A 380 15.12 5.14 38.01
C LYS A 380 16.59 4.99 37.58
N HIS A 381 16.87 4.24 36.51
CA HIS A 381 18.26 3.94 36.10
C HIS A 381 18.87 5.04 35.20
N ARG A 382 20.18 5.33 35.31
CA ARG A 382 20.81 6.49 34.61
C ARG A 382 21.56 6.16 33.32
N GLU A 383 21.92 4.88 33.10
CA GLU A 383 22.82 4.45 32.03
C GLU A 383 22.23 4.70 30.63
N LYS A 384 20.91 4.55 30.49
CA LYS A 384 20.14 4.73 29.23
C LYS A 384 20.85 4.17 27.98
N SER A 385 21.52 3.02 28.11
CA SER A 385 22.32 2.40 27.05
C SER A 385 21.49 2.03 25.81
N CYS A 386 20.16 1.92 25.91
CA CYS A 386 19.27 1.80 24.76
C CYS A 386 19.34 3.00 23.80
N LEU A 387 19.71 4.19 24.28
CA LEU A 387 19.89 5.40 23.47
C LEU A 387 21.37 5.65 23.19
N ALA A 388 22.22 5.62 24.23
CA ALA A 388 23.63 6.00 24.14
C ALA A 388 24.57 4.86 23.71
N GLY A 389 24.09 3.61 23.72
CA GLY A 389 24.89 2.41 23.49
C GLY A 389 25.50 1.85 24.78
N GLY A 390 25.87 0.58 24.75
CA GLY A 390 26.47 -0.11 25.90
C GLY A 390 27.27 -1.35 25.49
N PRO A 391 27.82 -2.09 26.46
CA PRO A 391 28.56 -3.33 26.17
C PRO A 391 27.70 -4.42 25.51
N GLY A 392 26.39 -4.41 25.77
CA GLY A 392 25.43 -5.39 25.25
C GLY A 392 24.96 -5.14 23.81
N GLY A 393 25.05 -3.91 23.30
CA GLY A 393 24.48 -3.55 22.00
C GLY A 393 24.77 -2.11 21.60
N TRP A 394 24.50 -1.78 20.35
CA TRP A 394 24.74 -0.43 19.82
C TRP A 394 23.73 0.59 20.38
N ALA A 395 24.09 1.87 20.25
CA ALA A 395 23.17 2.98 20.42
C ALA A 395 21.99 2.89 19.44
N CYS A 396 20.84 3.48 19.77
CA CYS A 396 19.67 3.47 18.88
C CYS A 396 20.01 4.12 17.53
N PRO A 397 20.02 3.36 16.40
CA PRO A 397 20.34 3.91 15.08
C PRO A 397 19.32 4.93 14.58
N TRP A 398 18.14 4.95 15.20
CA TRP A 398 17.00 5.82 14.89
C TRP A 398 16.83 6.96 15.89
N ASN A 399 17.79 7.16 16.80
CA ASN A 399 17.78 8.24 17.79
C ASN A 399 16.54 8.27 18.70
N GLN A 400 15.94 7.12 18.98
CA GLN A 400 14.72 7.04 19.79
C GLN A 400 15.01 6.77 21.25
N TYR A 401 14.41 7.56 22.14
CA TYR A 401 14.43 7.30 23.57
C TYR A 401 13.19 6.49 23.99
N ILE A 402 13.41 5.23 24.34
CA ILE A 402 12.33 4.28 24.63
C ILE A 402 11.42 4.73 25.78
N GLY A 403 11.97 5.40 26.80
CA GLY A 403 11.24 5.83 27.99
C GLY A 403 10.16 6.88 27.74
N LYS A 404 10.21 7.60 26.61
CA LYS A 404 9.16 8.56 26.19
C LYS A 404 8.48 8.14 24.88
N MET A 405 8.77 6.95 24.37
CA MET A 405 8.29 6.51 23.08
C MET A 405 6.83 6.08 23.16
N SER A 406 5.94 6.91 22.65
CA SER A 406 4.50 6.62 22.55
C SER A 406 4.08 6.17 21.15
N ARG A 407 4.90 6.41 20.11
CA ARG A 407 4.53 6.22 18.70
C ARG A 407 5.57 5.40 17.93
N ASN A 408 5.13 4.63 16.94
CA ASN A 408 6.02 3.81 16.09
C ASN A 408 6.75 4.58 14.98
N ASN A 409 6.31 5.81 14.67
CA ASN A 409 6.65 6.56 13.45
C ASN A 409 8.15 6.65 13.18
N TYR A 410 8.93 6.83 14.24
CA TYR A 410 10.37 7.05 14.16
C TYR A 410 11.19 5.84 14.67
N CYS A 411 10.55 4.76 15.10
CA CYS A 411 11.21 3.54 15.53
C CYS A 411 11.34 2.56 14.34
N GLY A 412 12.54 2.31 13.84
CA GLY A 412 12.75 1.31 12.78
C GLY A 412 12.79 -0.15 13.25
N LEU A 413 12.34 -0.44 14.48
CA LEU A 413 12.23 -1.79 15.05
C LEU A 413 13.51 -2.66 14.97
N CYS A 414 14.69 -2.04 14.93
CA CYS A 414 15.99 -2.73 14.81
C CYS A 414 16.43 -3.55 16.05
N THR A 415 15.63 -3.63 17.11
CA THR A 415 15.88 -4.43 18.34
C THR A 415 17.14 -4.10 19.16
N GLU A 416 18.04 -3.21 18.73
CA GLU A 416 19.26 -2.88 19.49
C GLU A 416 18.98 -2.41 20.93
N CYS A 417 17.88 -1.68 21.15
CA CYS A 417 17.46 -1.27 22.49
C CYS A 417 17.16 -2.44 23.46
N ILE A 418 16.76 -3.61 22.94
CA ILE A 418 16.53 -4.83 23.73
C ILE A 418 17.86 -5.44 24.16
N LYS A 419 18.88 -5.38 23.30
CA LYS A 419 20.24 -5.88 23.59
C LYS A 419 20.99 -4.96 24.55
N SER A 420 20.80 -3.65 24.41
CA SER A 420 21.56 -2.64 25.14
C SER A 420 20.98 -2.32 26.52
N CYS A 421 19.73 -2.66 26.84
CA CYS A 421 19.11 -2.29 28.11
C CYS A 421 19.66 -3.13 29.29
N PRO A 422 20.32 -2.53 30.29
CA PRO A 422 20.90 -3.28 31.41
C PRO A 422 19.85 -3.83 32.40
N LYS A 423 18.60 -3.34 32.31
CA LYS A 423 17.49 -3.76 33.19
C LYS A 423 16.51 -4.72 32.52
N ASP A 424 16.82 -5.20 31.31
CA ASP A 424 15.94 -6.04 30.50
C ASP A 424 14.49 -5.51 30.37
N ASN A 425 14.34 -4.18 30.35
CA ASN A 425 13.06 -3.49 30.51
C ASN A 425 12.46 -3.02 29.16
N VAL A 426 12.73 -3.75 28.08
CA VAL A 426 12.25 -3.43 26.73
C VAL A 426 11.59 -4.67 26.12
N GLY A 427 10.32 -4.54 25.76
CA GLY A 427 9.50 -5.61 25.21
C GLY A 427 9.03 -5.33 23.78
N VAL A 428 8.60 -6.39 23.09
CA VAL A 428 7.88 -6.31 21.81
C VAL A 428 6.43 -6.68 22.07
N PHE A 429 5.52 -5.76 21.85
CA PHE A 429 4.11 -5.91 22.20
C PHE A 429 3.26 -6.16 20.96
N PHE A 430 2.40 -7.18 21.00
CA PHE A 430 1.23 -7.31 20.14
C PHE A 430 0.10 -6.45 20.71
N ARG A 431 -0.52 -5.60 19.90
CA ARG A 431 -1.48 -4.58 20.32
C ARG A 431 -2.59 -4.42 19.29
N PRO A 432 -3.74 -3.83 19.67
CA PRO A 432 -4.80 -3.52 18.71
C PRO A 432 -4.31 -2.63 17.57
N PHE A 433 -4.82 -2.89 16.37
CA PHE A 433 -4.63 -2.04 15.20
C PHE A 433 -5.03 -0.60 15.52
N GLY A 434 -4.28 0.40 15.07
CA GLY A 434 -4.64 1.80 15.28
C GLY A 434 -4.41 2.34 16.71
N SER A 435 -3.34 1.90 17.39
CA SER A 435 -3.08 2.28 18.79
C SER A 435 -2.41 3.64 18.97
N ASP A 436 -1.56 4.08 18.05
CA ASP A 436 -0.87 5.38 18.13
C ASP A 436 -1.72 6.43 17.37
N ARG A 437 -2.45 7.31 18.05
CA ARG A 437 -3.56 8.08 17.43
C ARG A 437 -3.32 9.59 17.32
N MET A 438 -2.06 10.03 17.28
CA MET A 438 -1.73 11.45 17.31
C MET A 438 -0.56 11.80 16.38
N LEU A 439 -0.85 12.65 15.41
CA LEU A 439 0.16 13.29 14.56
C LEU A 439 0.73 14.52 15.29
N ARG A 440 2.02 14.79 15.10
CA ARG A 440 2.77 15.86 15.78
C ARG A 440 2.83 17.14 14.96
N GLY A 441 2.93 17.01 13.64
CA GLY A 441 3.19 18.12 12.72
C GLY A 441 2.45 17.99 11.40
N TYR A 442 2.45 19.08 10.64
CA TYR A 442 1.85 19.14 9.31
C TYR A 442 2.63 18.26 8.31
N ASP A 443 3.92 18.06 8.50
CA ASP A 443 4.74 17.14 7.71
C ASP A 443 4.19 15.69 7.75
N GLU A 444 3.83 15.20 8.94
CA GLU A 444 3.16 13.89 9.11
C GLU A 444 1.75 13.89 8.49
N MET A 445 0.99 14.99 8.62
CA MET A 445 -0.35 15.11 8.03
C MET A 445 -0.32 15.08 6.49
N PHE A 446 0.55 15.89 5.89
CA PHE A 446 0.74 15.93 4.44
C PHE A 446 1.21 14.57 3.92
N ASN A 447 2.05 13.84 4.67
CA ASN A 447 2.42 12.48 4.28
C ASN A 447 1.19 11.57 4.15
N VAL A 448 0.25 11.58 5.10
CA VAL A 448 -0.99 10.78 5.01
C VAL A 448 -1.79 11.15 3.76
N MET A 449 -1.92 12.45 3.50
CA MET A 449 -2.69 12.99 2.37
C MET A 449 -2.05 12.65 1.03
N ILE A 450 -0.74 12.87 0.89
CA ILE A 450 0.04 12.48 -0.28
C ILE A 450 -0.17 10.99 -0.58
N MET A 451 -0.05 10.12 0.42
CA MET A 451 -0.22 8.68 0.21
C MET A 451 -1.62 8.31 -0.29
N LEU A 452 -2.66 9.00 0.18
CA LEU A 452 -4.03 8.73 -0.23
C LEU A 452 -4.31 9.26 -1.64
N VAL A 453 -3.83 10.47 -1.95
CA VAL A 453 -3.91 11.05 -3.31
C VAL A 453 -3.16 10.18 -4.32
N VAL A 454 -1.96 9.70 -3.98
CA VAL A 454 -1.18 8.81 -4.86
C VAL A 454 -1.89 7.46 -5.06
N ALA A 455 -2.52 6.89 -4.03
CA ALA A 455 -3.31 5.66 -4.21
C ALA A 455 -4.47 5.86 -5.21
N ILE A 456 -5.16 7.00 -5.15
CA ILE A 456 -6.22 7.37 -6.10
C ILE A 456 -5.62 7.59 -7.50
N ALA A 457 -4.54 8.37 -7.61
CA ALA A 457 -3.88 8.66 -8.88
C ALA A 457 -3.40 7.38 -9.57
N PHE A 458 -2.73 6.48 -8.85
CA PHE A 458 -2.29 5.19 -9.39
C PHE A 458 -3.46 4.27 -9.73
N SER A 459 -4.56 4.31 -8.98
CA SER A 459 -5.77 3.58 -9.35
C SER A 459 -6.33 4.05 -10.70
N ILE A 460 -6.32 5.37 -10.94
CA ILE A 460 -6.74 5.97 -12.22
C ILE A 460 -5.76 5.61 -13.34
N THR A 461 -4.46 5.80 -13.12
CA THR A 461 -3.44 5.61 -14.15
C THR A 461 -3.22 4.14 -14.49
N MET A 462 -3.14 3.25 -13.49
CA MET A 462 -2.67 1.87 -13.67
C MET A 462 -3.79 0.84 -13.76
N LEU A 463 -4.89 1.03 -13.02
CA LEU A 463 -6.04 0.12 -13.05
C LEU A 463 -7.15 0.62 -13.99
N GLY A 464 -7.23 1.94 -14.19
CA GLY A 464 -8.24 2.57 -15.02
C GLY A 464 -8.05 2.29 -16.53
N PRO A 465 -9.12 2.41 -17.32
CA PRO A 465 -9.11 2.05 -18.74
C PRO A 465 -8.53 3.14 -19.66
N TRP A 466 -8.17 4.29 -19.11
CA TRP A 466 -7.83 5.49 -19.89
C TRP A 466 -6.40 5.46 -20.44
N GLY A 467 -6.25 5.05 -21.70
CA GLY A 467 -4.95 5.00 -22.38
C GLY A 467 -4.20 6.34 -22.40
N PHE A 468 -4.89 7.46 -22.61
CA PHE A 468 -4.26 8.79 -22.68
C PHE A 468 -3.57 9.20 -21.36
N ILE A 469 -4.07 8.76 -20.20
CA ILE A 469 -3.44 9.04 -18.90
C ILE A 469 -2.15 8.22 -18.77
N LYS A 470 -2.16 6.98 -19.26
CA LYS A 470 -0.96 6.12 -19.30
C LYS A 470 0.09 6.69 -20.24
N ASP A 471 -0.34 7.20 -21.40
CA ASP A 471 0.53 7.86 -22.38
C ASP A 471 1.17 9.11 -21.76
N ALA A 472 0.40 9.93 -21.05
CA ALA A 472 0.93 11.09 -20.32
C ALA A 472 1.93 10.69 -19.22
N ALA A 473 1.66 9.62 -18.48
CA ALA A 473 2.54 9.15 -17.40
C ALA A 473 3.80 8.40 -17.91
N ASN A 474 3.81 7.94 -19.16
CA ASN A 474 4.93 7.24 -19.80
C ASN A 474 5.64 8.11 -20.86
N VAL A 475 5.99 9.33 -20.45
CA VAL A 475 6.58 10.38 -21.31
C VAL A 475 7.79 9.92 -22.13
N THR A 476 8.59 8.99 -21.61
CA THR A 476 9.80 8.48 -22.27
C THR A 476 9.51 7.57 -23.46
N GLU A 477 8.29 7.03 -23.58
CA GLU A 477 7.85 6.25 -24.75
C GLU A 477 6.84 7.02 -25.60
N SER A 478 5.95 7.80 -24.97
CA SER A 478 4.95 8.59 -25.70
C SER A 478 5.50 9.87 -26.32
N GLY A 479 6.61 10.40 -25.80
CA GLY A 479 7.16 11.71 -26.20
C GLY A 479 6.29 12.91 -25.78
N GLN A 480 5.20 12.69 -25.05
CA GLN A 480 4.19 13.70 -24.74
C GLN A 480 4.57 14.54 -23.51
N ILE A 481 5.47 15.52 -23.69
CA ILE A 481 5.99 16.35 -22.59
C ILE A 481 4.87 17.20 -21.95
N ILE A 482 4.02 17.86 -22.74
CA ILE A 482 2.97 18.74 -22.19
C ILE A 482 1.95 17.94 -21.36
N PRO A 483 1.35 16.84 -21.86
CA PRO A 483 0.50 15.97 -21.04
C PRO A 483 1.17 15.43 -19.78
N PHE A 484 2.46 15.08 -19.86
CA PHE A 484 3.22 14.67 -18.68
C PHE A 484 3.33 15.78 -17.63
N LEU A 485 3.65 17.01 -18.04
CA LEU A 485 3.71 18.15 -17.11
C LEU A 485 2.35 18.46 -16.48
N ILE A 486 1.26 18.35 -17.24
CA ILE A 486 -0.11 18.50 -16.72
C ILE A 486 -0.41 17.38 -15.71
N TYR A 487 -0.04 16.14 -16.01
CA TYR A 487 -0.18 15.00 -15.11
C TYR A 487 0.57 15.24 -13.79
N LEU A 488 1.83 15.69 -13.85
CA LEU A 488 2.62 16.03 -12.68
C LEU A 488 2.00 17.18 -11.88
N ALA A 489 1.67 18.29 -12.55
CA ALA A 489 1.07 19.46 -11.92
C ALA A 489 -0.24 19.08 -11.21
N SER A 490 -1.05 18.23 -11.83
CA SER A 490 -2.30 17.71 -11.25
C SER A 490 -2.05 16.92 -9.97
N ILE A 491 -1.14 15.95 -9.98
CA ILE A 491 -0.83 15.14 -8.80
C ILE A 491 -0.28 16.00 -7.67
N TRP A 492 0.67 16.88 -7.96
CA TRP A 492 1.30 17.75 -6.95
C TRP A 492 0.31 18.75 -6.37
N THR A 493 -0.53 19.35 -7.21
CA THR A 493 -1.57 20.30 -6.78
C THR A 493 -2.63 19.60 -5.92
N LEU A 494 -3.06 18.40 -6.32
CA LEU A 494 -3.98 17.60 -5.52
C LEU A 494 -3.37 17.22 -4.17
N ALA A 495 -2.12 16.77 -4.16
CA ALA A 495 -1.46 16.24 -2.97
C ALA A 495 -1.01 17.32 -1.97
N LEU A 496 -0.61 18.50 -2.44
CA LEU A 496 -0.05 19.57 -1.60
C LEU A 496 -1.04 20.72 -1.33
N LEU A 497 -2.04 20.94 -2.18
CA LEU A 497 -2.94 22.07 -2.04
C LEU A 497 -4.39 21.64 -1.84
N ILE A 498 -4.99 20.98 -2.83
CA ILE A 498 -6.44 20.74 -2.85
C ILE A 498 -6.85 19.77 -1.73
N PHE A 499 -6.25 18.59 -1.66
CA PHE A 499 -6.66 17.58 -0.69
C PHE A 499 -6.37 18.00 0.77
N PRO A 500 -5.17 18.53 1.11
CA PRO A 500 -4.92 19.09 2.44
C PRO A 500 -5.82 20.27 2.78
N GLY A 501 -6.08 21.17 1.81
CA GLY A 501 -6.95 22.33 1.99
C GLY A 501 -8.40 21.93 2.30
N LEU A 502 -8.99 21.05 1.50
CA LEU A 502 -10.34 20.52 1.73
C LEU A 502 -10.45 19.80 3.07
N PHE A 503 -9.43 19.01 3.44
CA PHE A 503 -9.41 18.33 4.73
C PHE A 503 -9.31 19.33 5.90
N ALA A 504 -8.46 20.35 5.79
CA ALA A 504 -8.34 21.39 6.81
C ALA A 504 -9.66 22.17 6.98
N LEU A 505 -10.36 22.49 5.89
CA LEU A 505 -11.69 23.10 5.93
C LEU A 505 -12.71 22.18 6.63
N THR A 506 -12.68 20.88 6.31
CA THR A 506 -13.51 19.86 6.96
C THR A 506 -13.24 19.80 8.47
N ALA A 507 -11.97 19.80 8.88
CA ALA A 507 -11.56 19.76 10.28
C ALA A 507 -11.96 21.05 11.04
N LYS A 508 -11.81 22.22 10.41
CA LYS A 508 -12.28 23.50 10.97
C LYS A 508 -13.80 23.52 11.13
N GLY A 509 -14.54 23.06 10.12
CA GLY A 509 -16.00 22.91 10.20
C GLY A 509 -16.41 21.97 11.34
N ALA A 510 -15.69 20.86 11.51
CA ALA A 510 -15.93 19.90 12.57
C ALA A 510 -15.67 20.49 13.97
N ASN A 511 -14.59 21.27 14.09
CA ASN A 511 -14.27 22.00 15.32
C ASN A 511 -15.39 23.00 15.68
N ARG A 512 -15.87 23.76 14.69
CA ARG A 512 -16.99 24.72 14.87
C ARG A 512 -18.27 24.00 15.28
N LEU A 513 -18.65 22.92 14.61
CA LEU A 513 -19.86 22.14 14.91
C LEU A 513 -19.85 21.54 16.33
N ALA A 514 -18.66 21.26 16.85
CA ALA A 514 -18.45 20.75 18.20
C ALA A 514 -18.33 21.85 19.28
N GLY A 515 -18.51 23.13 18.92
CA GLY A 515 -18.39 24.24 19.86
C GLY A 515 -16.95 24.61 20.21
N ARG A 516 -16.01 24.41 19.28
CA ARG A 516 -14.57 24.73 19.38
C ARG A 516 -13.89 24.16 20.64
N PRO A 517 -13.89 22.83 20.84
CA PRO A 517 -13.25 22.21 22.01
C PRO A 517 -11.73 22.44 22.12
N ALA A 518 -11.04 22.78 21.03
CA ALA A 518 -9.62 23.10 21.02
C ALA A 518 -9.24 23.97 19.81
N ASP A 519 -7.95 24.31 19.68
CA ASP A 519 -7.42 25.03 18.52
C ASP A 519 -7.52 24.19 17.23
N ASP A 520 -7.68 24.88 16.10
CA ASP A 520 -7.89 24.25 14.80
C ASP A 520 -6.72 23.32 14.41
N ARG A 521 -5.49 23.65 14.79
CA ARG A 521 -4.31 22.82 14.48
C ARG A 521 -4.39 21.50 15.21
N THR A 522 -4.65 21.51 16.52
CA THR A 522 -4.77 20.29 17.34
C THR A 522 -5.90 19.39 16.84
N VAL A 523 -7.06 19.97 16.51
CA VAL A 523 -8.21 19.22 15.97
C VAL A 523 -7.87 18.63 14.60
N THR A 524 -7.30 19.43 13.69
CA THR A 524 -6.91 18.97 12.34
C THR A 524 -5.93 17.80 12.40
N LEU A 525 -4.88 17.90 13.21
CA LEU A 525 -3.87 16.83 13.34
C LEU A 525 -4.43 15.55 13.98
N LYS A 526 -5.35 15.66 14.94
CA LYS A 526 -6.03 14.50 15.53
C LYS A 526 -7.00 13.85 14.55
N LEU A 527 -7.76 14.65 13.80
CA LEU A 527 -8.71 14.15 12.81
C LEU A 527 -8.01 13.51 11.61
N ALA A 528 -6.85 14.03 11.20
CA ALA A 528 -6.06 13.47 10.10
C ALA A 528 -5.65 12.01 10.33
N TYR A 529 -5.57 11.57 11.59
CA TYR A 529 -5.34 10.17 11.94
C TYR A 529 -6.39 9.22 11.34
N THR A 530 -7.64 9.67 11.19
CA THR A 530 -8.75 8.92 10.58
C THR A 530 -8.38 8.40 9.18
N LEU A 531 -7.55 9.15 8.45
CA LEU A 531 -7.13 8.81 7.09
C LEU A 531 -5.98 7.80 7.04
N ILE A 532 -5.29 7.49 8.14
CA ILE A 532 -4.20 6.51 8.14
C ILE A 532 -4.73 5.10 7.85
N PRO A 533 -5.72 4.56 8.60
CA PRO A 533 -6.33 3.29 8.22
C PRO A 533 -6.92 3.31 6.81
N VAL A 534 -7.68 4.35 6.45
CA VAL A 534 -8.26 4.48 5.10
C VAL A 534 -7.18 4.38 4.02
N GLY A 535 -6.05 5.08 4.19
CA GLY A 535 -4.92 5.02 3.27
C GLY A 535 -4.25 3.64 3.20
N ILE A 536 -4.03 2.98 4.34
CA ILE A 536 -3.47 1.61 4.36
C ILE A 536 -4.35 0.67 3.54
N PHE A 537 -5.65 0.64 3.82
CA PHE A 537 -6.59 -0.25 3.13
C PHE A 537 -6.79 0.15 1.65
N ALA A 538 -6.74 1.44 1.30
CA ALA A 538 -6.74 1.88 -0.10
C ALA A 538 -5.52 1.34 -0.87
N TRP A 539 -4.33 1.38 -0.27
CA TRP A 539 -3.13 0.79 -0.89
C TRP A 539 -3.21 -0.73 -1.02
N ILE A 540 -3.81 -1.43 -0.05
CA ILE A 540 -4.03 -2.88 -0.15
C ILE A 540 -5.01 -3.17 -1.30
N ALA A 541 -6.13 -2.45 -1.36
CA ALA A 541 -7.13 -2.61 -2.43
C ALA A 541 -6.52 -2.32 -3.81
N PHE A 542 -5.65 -1.32 -3.93
CA PHE A 542 -4.93 -1.02 -5.16
C PHE A 542 -3.93 -2.13 -5.56
N SER A 543 -3.20 -2.69 -4.59
CA SER A 543 -2.08 -3.61 -4.88
C SER A 543 -2.50 -5.06 -5.07
N LEU A 544 -3.63 -5.46 -4.48
CA LEU A 544 -4.14 -6.84 -4.54
C LEU A 544 -4.35 -7.37 -5.97
N PRO A 545 -4.97 -6.63 -6.92
CA PRO A 545 -5.14 -7.09 -8.29
C PRO A 545 -3.81 -7.42 -8.98
N ALA A 546 -2.76 -6.66 -8.69
CA ALA A 546 -1.45 -6.88 -9.30
C ALA A 546 -0.93 -8.28 -8.99
N VAL A 547 -1.11 -8.79 -7.77
CA VAL A 547 -0.70 -10.15 -7.40
C VAL A 547 -1.69 -11.18 -7.94
N MET A 548 -3.00 -10.97 -7.78
CA MET A 548 -4.01 -11.95 -8.21
C MET A 548 -3.96 -12.23 -9.71
N ILE A 549 -3.64 -11.22 -10.53
CA ILE A 549 -3.53 -11.36 -11.98
C ILE A 549 -2.16 -11.87 -12.41
N ASN A 550 -1.08 -11.45 -11.74
CA ASN A 550 0.29 -11.65 -12.24
C ASN A 550 1.14 -12.63 -11.41
N TYR A 551 0.54 -13.46 -10.54
CA TYR A 551 1.31 -14.39 -9.72
C TYR A 551 2.08 -15.43 -10.56
N ASN A 552 1.59 -15.75 -11.76
CA ASN A 552 2.30 -16.62 -12.71
C ASN A 552 3.68 -16.06 -13.05
N TYR A 553 3.81 -14.74 -13.25
CA TYR A 553 5.11 -14.12 -13.52
C TYR A 553 6.07 -14.28 -12.34
N ILE A 554 5.57 -14.31 -11.10
CA ILE A 554 6.40 -14.60 -9.91
C ILE A 554 6.99 -16.00 -10.02
N LEU A 555 6.21 -17.00 -10.45
CA LEU A 555 6.69 -18.37 -10.63
C LEU A 555 7.69 -18.47 -11.80
N SER A 556 7.42 -17.80 -12.91
CA SER A 556 8.33 -17.77 -14.07
C SER A 556 9.69 -17.15 -13.72
N VAL A 557 9.71 -15.97 -13.11
CA VAL A 557 10.97 -15.26 -12.81
C VAL A 557 11.78 -15.88 -11.66
N ILE A 558 11.19 -16.78 -10.86
CA ILE A 558 11.96 -17.57 -9.88
C ILE A 558 12.79 -18.65 -10.59
N SER A 559 12.23 -19.26 -11.65
CA SER A 559 12.93 -20.27 -12.47
C SER A 559 13.95 -19.66 -13.43
N ASP A 560 13.69 -18.43 -13.91
CA ASP A 560 14.62 -17.68 -14.77
C ASP A 560 14.84 -16.23 -14.30
N PRO A 561 15.58 -16.00 -13.20
CA PRO A 561 15.71 -14.68 -12.58
C PRO A 561 16.52 -13.67 -13.42
N LEU A 562 17.37 -14.16 -14.33
CA LEU A 562 18.17 -13.32 -15.22
C LEU A 562 17.58 -13.23 -16.64
N GLY A 563 16.59 -14.06 -16.97
CA GLY A 563 16.03 -14.10 -18.33
C GLY A 563 16.99 -14.76 -19.33
N LEU A 564 17.84 -15.69 -18.86
CA LEU A 564 18.87 -16.38 -19.66
C LEU A 564 18.38 -17.71 -20.23
N GLY A 565 17.08 -18.00 -20.12
CA GLY A 565 16.50 -19.27 -20.55
C GLY A 565 16.67 -20.38 -19.51
N TRP A 566 16.89 -20.04 -18.24
CA TRP A 566 16.98 -21.02 -17.17
C TRP A 566 15.61 -21.61 -16.82
N ASN A 567 15.61 -22.79 -16.20
CA ASN A 567 14.41 -23.39 -15.66
C ASN A 567 14.68 -24.08 -14.32
N LEU A 568 15.17 -23.31 -13.35
CA LEU A 568 15.70 -23.84 -12.08
C LEU A 568 14.69 -24.68 -11.29
N PHE A 569 13.39 -24.41 -11.43
CA PHE A 569 12.33 -25.10 -10.69
C PHE A 569 11.23 -25.70 -11.59
N GLY A 570 11.44 -25.77 -12.91
CA GLY A 570 10.43 -26.29 -13.84
C GLY A 570 9.27 -25.33 -14.12
N THR A 571 9.32 -24.07 -13.69
CA THR A 571 8.22 -23.10 -13.75
C THR A 571 8.43 -21.94 -14.73
N ALA A 572 9.49 -21.97 -15.55
CA ALA A 572 9.79 -20.87 -16.49
C ALA A 572 8.59 -20.53 -17.40
N ASP A 573 7.94 -21.55 -17.95
CA ASP A 573 6.80 -21.43 -18.87
C ASP A 573 5.43 -21.58 -18.19
N TYR A 574 5.32 -21.20 -16.91
CA TYR A 574 4.06 -21.31 -16.18
C TYR A 574 2.94 -20.51 -16.89
N PRO A 575 1.81 -21.14 -17.24
CA PRO A 575 0.80 -20.52 -18.08
C PRO A 575 0.11 -19.35 -17.37
N PHE A 576 -0.33 -18.36 -18.16
CA PHE A 576 -1.15 -17.28 -17.65
C PHE A 576 -2.51 -17.82 -17.17
N ASN A 577 -2.74 -17.79 -15.87
CA ASN A 577 -3.97 -18.26 -15.25
C ASN A 577 -4.32 -17.39 -14.02
N PRO A 578 -5.02 -16.26 -14.20
CA PRO A 578 -5.36 -15.35 -13.11
C PRO A 578 -6.15 -16.02 -11.96
N LEU A 579 -5.83 -15.64 -10.72
CA LEU A 579 -6.50 -16.17 -9.54
C LEU A 579 -7.87 -15.48 -9.33
N TYR A 580 -8.95 -16.14 -9.75
CA TYR A 580 -10.33 -15.70 -9.52
C TYR A 580 -10.59 -14.20 -9.83
N PRO A 581 -10.26 -13.73 -11.04
CA PRO A 581 -10.26 -12.30 -11.36
C PRO A 581 -11.63 -11.63 -11.20
N GLN A 582 -12.72 -12.37 -11.38
CA GLN A 582 -14.09 -11.89 -11.19
C GLN A 582 -14.43 -11.44 -9.76
N TRP A 583 -13.68 -11.92 -8.75
CA TRP A 583 -13.92 -11.56 -7.35
C TRP A 583 -13.15 -10.32 -6.91
N ILE A 584 -12.19 -9.84 -7.72
CA ILE A 584 -11.32 -8.70 -7.39
C ILE A 584 -12.13 -7.47 -6.95
N PRO A 585 -13.15 -6.99 -7.70
CA PRO A 585 -13.88 -5.79 -7.31
C PRO A 585 -14.58 -5.93 -5.95
N LEU A 586 -15.13 -7.11 -5.65
CA LEU A 586 -15.83 -7.37 -4.38
C LEU A 586 -14.84 -7.38 -3.19
N ILE A 587 -13.67 -8.02 -3.38
CA ILE A 587 -12.63 -8.07 -2.35
C ILE A 587 -12.09 -6.65 -2.09
N GLN A 588 -11.85 -5.87 -3.15
CA GLN A 588 -11.45 -4.47 -3.02
C GLN A 588 -12.50 -3.66 -2.24
N GLY A 589 -13.79 -3.86 -2.52
CA GLY A 589 -14.88 -3.24 -1.77
C GLY A 589 -14.84 -3.56 -0.28
N GLY A 590 -14.72 -4.84 0.09
CA GLY A 590 -14.61 -5.27 1.49
C GLY A 590 -13.39 -4.68 2.21
N ILE A 591 -12.24 -4.63 1.55
CA ILE A 591 -11.01 -4.01 2.06
C ILE A 591 -11.25 -2.52 2.35
N LEU A 592 -11.87 -1.78 1.43
CA LEU A 592 -12.17 -0.35 1.62
C LEU A 592 -13.15 -0.11 2.78
N LEU A 593 -14.16 -0.96 2.96
CA LEU A 593 -15.09 -0.89 4.10
C LEU A 593 -14.37 -1.13 5.44
N ALA A 594 -13.44 -2.08 5.49
CA ALA A 594 -12.60 -2.29 6.68
C ALA A 594 -11.74 -1.04 6.97
N GLY A 595 -11.17 -0.42 5.94
CA GLY A 595 -10.45 0.84 6.03
C GLY A 595 -11.29 1.99 6.59
N LEU A 596 -12.53 2.11 6.12
CA LEU A 596 -13.50 3.08 6.63
C LEU A 596 -13.80 2.81 8.11
N TYR A 597 -14.18 1.60 8.47
CA TYR A 597 -14.48 1.20 9.85
C TYR A 597 -13.31 1.50 10.81
N PHE A 598 -12.09 1.07 10.47
CA PHE A 598 -10.92 1.35 11.31
C PHE A 598 -10.54 2.83 11.32
N GLY A 599 -10.70 3.55 10.21
CA GLY A 599 -10.48 4.99 10.16
C GLY A 599 -11.33 5.73 11.17
N LEU A 600 -12.65 5.51 11.12
CA LEU A 600 -13.61 6.19 11.98
C LEU A 600 -13.46 5.80 13.45
N THR A 601 -13.38 4.51 13.76
CA THR A 601 -13.29 4.03 15.14
C THR A 601 -12.00 4.47 15.82
N ARG A 602 -10.87 4.44 15.11
CA ARG A 602 -9.57 4.84 15.69
C ARG A 602 -9.41 6.36 15.73
N GLY A 603 -9.95 7.08 14.77
CA GLY A 603 -10.08 8.54 14.82
C GLY A 603 -10.86 9.01 16.04
N TYR A 604 -12.04 8.42 16.28
CA TYR A 604 -12.86 8.69 17.46
C TYR A 604 -12.09 8.48 18.78
N LEU A 605 -11.39 7.35 18.91
CA LEU A 605 -10.60 7.07 20.11
C LEU A 605 -9.44 8.05 20.32
N GLY A 606 -8.90 8.65 19.26
CA GLY A 606 -7.89 9.70 19.33
C GLY A 606 -8.42 11.05 19.86
N LEU A 607 -9.72 11.29 19.71
CA LEU A 607 -10.42 12.49 20.19
C LEU A 607 -10.96 12.37 21.61
N LYS A 608 -11.06 11.15 22.15
CA LYS A 608 -11.68 10.90 23.46
C LYS A 608 -11.10 11.75 24.60
N ASN A 609 -9.79 12.00 24.58
CA ASN A 609 -9.12 12.83 25.59
C ASN A 609 -9.28 14.34 25.35
N LEU A 610 -9.66 14.74 24.12
CA LEU A 610 -9.84 16.15 23.75
C LEU A 610 -11.28 16.62 24.00
N VAL A 611 -12.26 15.77 23.70
CA VAL A 611 -13.68 16.10 23.80
C VAL A 611 -14.33 15.14 24.78
N GLN A 612 -14.63 15.61 25.99
CA GLN A 612 -15.18 14.73 27.03
C GLN A 612 -16.70 14.48 26.86
N GLU A 613 -17.47 15.47 26.39
CA GLU A 613 -18.91 15.33 26.22
C GLU A 613 -19.29 14.41 25.02
N PRO A 614 -20.08 13.34 25.22
CA PRO A 614 -20.47 12.43 24.13
C PRO A 614 -21.20 13.11 22.96
N SER A 615 -22.07 14.08 23.24
CA SER A 615 -22.81 14.85 22.23
C SER A 615 -21.88 15.62 21.29
N ARG A 616 -20.87 16.30 21.85
CA ARG A 616 -19.84 17.01 21.08
C ARG A 616 -18.92 16.06 20.32
N ARG A 617 -18.64 14.86 20.86
CA ARG A 617 -17.83 13.83 20.17
C ARG A 617 -18.49 13.33 18.88
N ILE A 618 -19.81 13.22 18.83
CA ILE A 618 -20.51 12.86 17.59
C ILE A 618 -20.36 14.02 16.59
N ARG A 619 -20.67 15.25 17.03
CA ARG A 619 -20.63 16.45 16.19
C ARG A 619 -19.27 16.65 15.52
N ILE A 620 -18.16 16.49 16.25
CA ILE A 620 -16.81 16.60 15.68
C ILE A 620 -16.47 15.47 14.70
N MET A 621 -17.12 14.30 14.79
CA MET A 621 -16.86 13.17 13.90
C MET A 621 -17.70 13.18 12.62
N ILE A 622 -18.78 13.95 12.52
CA ILE A 622 -19.67 13.95 11.35
C ILE A 622 -18.91 14.31 10.07
N LEU A 623 -18.32 15.51 9.98
CA LEU A 623 -17.67 15.96 8.74
C LEU A 623 -16.46 15.10 8.33
N PRO A 624 -15.56 14.69 9.25
CA PRO A 624 -14.46 13.78 8.91
C PRO A 624 -14.94 12.41 8.45
N SER A 625 -16.08 11.93 8.97
CA SER A 625 -16.68 10.67 8.52
C SER A 625 -17.24 10.78 7.11
N LEU A 626 -17.90 11.89 6.78
CA LEU A 626 -18.37 12.17 5.42
C LEU A 626 -17.20 12.33 4.44
N PHE A 627 -16.11 12.97 4.85
CA PHE A 627 -14.90 13.07 4.04
C PHE A 627 -14.28 11.70 3.76
N ALA A 628 -14.12 10.85 4.78
CA ALA A 628 -13.62 9.49 4.60
C ALA A 628 -14.55 8.64 3.73
N LEU A 629 -15.88 8.80 3.89
CA LEU A 629 -16.90 8.16 3.08
C LEU A 629 -16.78 8.56 1.60
N LEU A 630 -16.61 9.85 1.31
CA LEU A 630 -16.41 10.36 -0.04
C LEU A 630 -15.19 9.74 -0.70
N VAL A 631 -14.05 9.71 0.01
CA VAL A 631 -12.81 9.10 -0.50
C VAL A 631 -13.00 7.61 -0.78
N VAL A 632 -13.64 6.88 0.13
CA VAL A 632 -13.93 5.45 -0.06
C VAL A 632 -14.87 5.22 -1.24
N ASN A 633 -15.92 6.03 -1.39
CA ASN A 633 -16.85 5.91 -2.52
C ASN A 633 -16.21 6.27 -3.86
N LEU A 634 -15.26 7.21 -3.88
CA LEU A 634 -14.46 7.48 -5.08
C LEU A 634 -13.66 6.23 -5.49
N LEU A 635 -13.02 5.54 -4.55
CA LEU A 635 -12.30 4.31 -4.82
C LEU A 635 -13.24 3.15 -5.20
N LEU A 636 -14.39 3.01 -4.54
CA LEU A 636 -15.42 2.03 -4.90
C LEU A 636 -15.91 2.26 -6.33
N LYS A 637 -16.12 3.51 -6.73
CA LYS A 637 -16.49 3.87 -8.11
C LYS A 637 -15.41 3.45 -9.11
N LEU A 638 -14.14 3.72 -8.80
CA LEU A 638 -13.00 3.32 -9.63
C LEU A 638 -12.86 1.81 -9.75
N TYR A 639 -13.12 1.04 -8.69
CA TYR A 639 -12.91 -0.41 -8.69
C TYR A 639 -14.10 -1.21 -9.15
N MET A 640 -15.32 -0.74 -8.88
CA MET A 640 -16.54 -1.53 -9.04
C MET A 640 -17.52 -0.98 -10.06
N GLY A 641 -17.41 0.27 -10.53
CA GLY A 641 -18.19 0.77 -11.69
C GLY A 641 -18.85 2.12 -11.52
#